data_AF-A0A1Y2FPU4-F1
#
_entry.id   AF-A0A1Y2FPU4-F1
#
_cell.length_a   1.000
_cell.length_b   1.000
_cell.length_c   1.000
_cell.angle_alpha   90.00
_cell.angle_beta   90.00
_cell.angle_gamma   90.00
#
_symmetry.space_group_name_H-M   'P 1'
#
loop_
_entity.id
_entity.type
_entity.pdbx_description
1 polymer ?
#
loop_
_entity_poly.entity_id
_entity_poly.type
_entity_poly.pdbx_seq_one_letter_code
_entity_poly.pdbx_strand_id
1 'polypeptide(L)'
;MANQFNDYSLENNLNITLKINAYSISNTTNFVNQFGKTIDELLQHKSKEYDIYFYDVIYSKRYSSHFLDLNSWIPRNHLDMYTKGVALETCKYNGKWVGLPFHIDFSVLYVNRELFQKYELEYPKTWDELIEKGKFILDNERAKGNNELIGYNGLVSDNESCICSILEFIYSYRNSKDSKVFPGFDSEEAAEALNKLKEIKENLSSDQIFQSSDFETVNYLLSGNAIYIKYWNIPLGDKYDKINLPGKKEGVSGTTIGGFDVGVSKYISSNHKKNAMIVLQYFTSKEFQKNYTITERRFSGIPSLYDDDDVCAVLECDLFKQFQPISRSFVVDNYDDYDEYSLKFRTYIAKFLFGNESISKILSNIIDISKNYSVLLSTDTTKVGLIFLIISCIIIMIMILSLLFLLHPKAKYAFGFMTIDFWILTIFGCILYLGFVFAGYGDATKFKCHGKMIAQTLGFTFSLAPSFHRLVCNFPRKTHFTGWINQNRYIFILSFIVLDVLLNELLFLSSYNTKVKIIDDGKNYKICQHRSTIGYVKFAFIYLVKFIIILIFSFIIYLEWNLRRSYRDVRVLIINLIMNVMLYTILAAVNIVNYDDYILHFVFNSIVVMTISIFNYILLYVIRITWLFQDKKDMKRNTSERSKMASYISNSSNKIQISSLSVVERIKLYHNSNSIIGGKTVNGVSRANSVIHNNPSIKSSENNPIKSSSDSNPEESVHAYSFA
;
A
#
# COMPACT_ATOMS: atom_id res chain seq x y z
N MET A 1 38.06 9.48 21.53
CA MET A 1 36.81 10.20 21.16
C MET A 1 36.18 10.95 22.34
N ALA A 2 35.49 10.28 23.29
CA ALA A 2 34.71 10.96 24.34
C ALA A 2 35.54 11.94 25.20
N ASN A 3 36.70 11.49 25.68
CA ASN A 3 37.60 12.33 26.50
C ASN A 3 38.04 13.58 25.73
N GLN A 4 38.56 13.42 24.50
CA GLN A 4 39.00 14.54 23.64
C GLN A 4 37.92 15.63 23.47
N PHE A 5 36.63 15.26 23.35
CA PHE A 5 35.56 16.26 23.33
C PHE A 5 35.35 16.91 24.72
N ASN A 6 35.42 16.15 25.81
CA ASN A 6 35.28 16.68 27.17
C ASN A 6 36.44 17.63 27.53
N ASP A 7 37.66 17.32 27.09
CA ASP A 7 38.84 18.15 27.25
C ASP A 7 38.67 19.47 26.45
N TYR A 8 38.34 19.38 25.16
CA TYR A 8 37.96 20.52 24.31
C TYR A 8 36.82 21.37 24.91
N SER A 9 35.83 20.73 25.54
CA SER A 9 34.69 21.37 26.19
C SER A 9 35.06 22.14 27.46
N LEU A 10 36.09 21.69 28.19
CA LEU A 10 36.67 22.43 29.31
C LEU A 10 37.49 23.62 28.80
N GLU A 11 38.39 23.41 27.84
CA GLU A 11 39.22 24.45 27.22
C GLU A 11 38.39 25.60 26.64
N ASN A 12 37.30 25.27 25.94
CA ASN A 12 36.40 26.24 25.32
C ASN A 12 35.26 26.71 26.25
N ASN A 13 35.30 26.36 27.54
CA ASN A 13 34.34 26.76 28.57
C ASN A 13 32.86 26.44 28.23
N LEU A 14 32.64 25.35 27.49
CA LEU A 14 31.33 24.97 26.94
C LEU A 14 30.41 24.34 27.99
N ASN A 15 30.99 23.76 29.05
CA ASN A 15 30.28 23.05 30.13
C ASN A 15 29.37 21.91 29.61
N ILE A 16 29.86 21.16 28.61
CA ILE A 16 29.21 19.98 28.04
C ILE A 16 30.01 18.74 28.42
N THR A 17 29.38 17.73 29.04
CA THR A 17 29.99 16.41 29.24
C THR A 17 29.35 15.40 28.30
N LEU A 18 30.12 14.89 27.35
CA LEU A 18 29.75 13.78 26.49
C LEU A 18 30.03 12.44 27.17
N LYS A 19 29.10 11.51 27.00
CA LYS A 19 29.26 10.08 27.28
C LYS A 19 28.95 9.31 25.99
N ILE A 20 29.69 8.24 25.74
CA ILE A 20 29.50 7.38 24.56
C ILE A 20 29.26 5.95 25.06
N ASN A 21 28.11 5.38 24.69
CA ASN A 21 27.85 3.95 24.88
C ASN A 21 28.26 3.24 23.59
N ALA A 22 29.30 2.40 23.66
CA ALA A 22 29.77 1.62 22.52
C ALA A 22 29.26 0.18 22.63
N TYR A 23 28.60 -0.30 21.58
CA TYR A 23 28.29 -1.71 21.41
C TYR A 23 29.50 -2.41 20.76
N SER A 24 29.84 -3.60 21.23
CA SER A 24 31.01 -4.37 20.81
C SER A 24 30.68 -5.86 20.72
N ILE A 25 31.50 -6.63 19.99
CA ILE A 25 31.35 -8.09 19.90
C ILE A 25 31.48 -8.77 21.28
N SER A 26 32.23 -8.17 22.22
CA SER A 26 32.29 -8.66 23.61
C SER A 26 30.99 -8.44 24.41
N ASN A 27 30.13 -7.52 23.98
CA ASN A 27 28.97 -7.05 24.72
C ASN A 27 27.63 -7.27 23.96
N THR A 28 27.66 -7.79 22.74
CA THR A 28 26.49 -8.02 21.87
C THR A 28 26.66 -9.31 21.06
N THR A 29 25.58 -10.06 20.85
CA THR A 29 25.66 -11.41 20.27
C THR A 29 25.72 -11.47 18.75
N ASN A 30 25.30 -10.42 18.02
CA ASN A 30 25.50 -10.30 16.56
C ASN A 30 25.43 -8.83 16.11
N PHE A 31 26.51 -8.32 15.50
CA PHE A 31 26.77 -6.87 15.42
C PHE A 31 25.75 -6.06 14.58
N VAL A 32 25.76 -6.20 13.25
CA VAL A 32 25.06 -5.26 12.33
C VAL A 32 23.54 -5.30 12.49
N ASN A 33 22.94 -6.50 12.37
CA ASN A 33 21.49 -6.68 12.38
C ASN A 33 20.83 -6.46 13.76
N GLN A 34 21.60 -6.44 14.87
CA GLN A 34 21.08 -6.06 16.18
C GLN A 34 21.25 -4.56 16.43
N PHE A 35 22.41 -3.97 16.09
CA PHE A 35 22.67 -2.54 16.26
C PHE A 35 21.64 -1.66 15.52
N GLY A 36 21.36 -1.98 14.24
CA GLY A 36 20.31 -1.30 13.48
C GLY A 36 18.93 -1.43 14.13
N LYS A 37 18.57 -2.61 14.64
CA LYS A 37 17.28 -2.85 15.33
C LYS A 37 17.17 -2.11 16.66
N THR A 38 18.24 -2.03 17.45
CA THR A 38 18.25 -1.24 18.69
C THR A 38 18.05 0.25 18.40
N ILE A 39 18.65 0.79 17.32
CA ILE A 39 18.38 2.16 16.87
C ILE A 39 16.94 2.30 16.37
N ASP A 40 16.43 1.36 15.57
CA ASP A 40 15.05 1.35 15.10
C ASP A 40 14.05 1.39 16.27
N GLU A 41 14.22 0.52 17.28
CA GLU A 41 13.39 0.47 18.49
C GLU A 41 13.44 1.79 19.27
N LEU A 42 14.64 2.29 19.59
CA LEU A 42 14.83 3.55 20.32
C LEU A 42 14.18 4.74 19.59
N LEU A 43 14.31 4.82 18.26
CA LEU A 43 13.79 5.92 17.46
C LEU A 43 12.28 5.79 17.20
N GLN A 44 11.74 4.57 17.05
CA GLN A 44 10.29 4.31 16.95
C GLN A 44 9.56 4.65 18.26
N HIS A 45 10.13 4.26 19.40
CA HIS A 45 9.63 4.64 20.73
C HIS A 45 9.90 6.11 21.08
N LYS A 46 10.66 6.84 20.25
CA LYS A 46 11.01 8.27 20.42
C LYS A 46 11.78 8.52 21.71
N SER A 47 12.71 7.61 22.01
CA SER A 47 13.56 7.66 23.20
C SER A 47 14.31 8.98 23.31
N LYS A 48 14.60 9.35 24.57
CA LYS A 48 15.39 10.52 24.97
C LYS A 48 16.66 10.11 25.71
N GLU A 49 17.00 8.83 25.70
CA GLU A 49 18.18 8.25 26.34
C GLU A 49 19.47 8.68 25.63
N TYR A 50 19.40 8.84 24.30
CA TYR A 50 20.52 9.26 23.45
C TYR A 50 20.18 10.57 22.72
N ASP A 51 21.08 11.54 22.83
CA ASP A 51 21.01 12.81 22.09
C ASP A 51 21.53 12.68 20.65
N ILE A 52 22.55 11.84 20.45
CA ILE A 52 23.30 11.64 19.21
C ILE A 52 23.33 10.15 18.87
N TYR A 53 23.17 9.82 17.59
CA TYR A 53 23.19 8.46 17.06
C TYR A 53 24.24 8.36 15.95
N PHE A 54 25.08 7.33 16.01
CA PHE A 54 25.91 6.87 14.90
C PHE A 54 25.16 5.75 14.18
N TYR A 55 25.07 5.79 12.85
CA TYR A 55 24.26 4.84 12.08
C TYR A 55 24.86 4.56 10.69
N ASP A 56 24.62 3.37 10.12
CA ASP A 56 25.12 3.03 8.77
C ASP A 56 24.49 3.97 7.72
N VAL A 57 25.32 4.44 6.78
CA VAL A 57 24.96 5.33 5.67
C VAL A 57 23.67 4.95 4.92
N ILE A 58 23.32 3.66 4.82
CA ILE A 58 22.07 3.21 4.16
C ILE A 58 20.80 3.70 4.85
N TYR A 59 20.83 3.89 6.17
CA TYR A 59 19.62 4.18 6.95
C TYR A 59 19.25 5.65 7.00
N SER A 60 19.95 6.55 6.30
CA SER A 60 19.56 7.98 6.23
C SER A 60 18.12 8.18 5.72
N LYS A 61 17.61 7.36 4.79
CA LYS A 61 16.17 7.36 4.43
C LYS A 61 15.30 7.00 5.65
N ARG A 62 15.59 5.88 6.31
CA ARG A 62 14.86 5.34 7.49
C ARG A 62 14.82 6.35 8.65
N TYR A 63 15.96 6.98 8.98
CA TYR A 63 16.10 7.89 10.12
C TYR A 63 15.86 9.37 9.82
N SER A 64 15.68 9.76 8.55
CA SER A 64 15.32 11.12 8.14
C SER A 64 14.12 11.71 8.91
N SER A 65 13.17 10.86 9.27
CA SER A 65 11.98 11.21 10.07
C SER A 65 12.33 11.56 11.53
N HIS A 66 13.39 10.99 12.10
CA HIS A 66 13.65 10.96 13.56
C HIS A 66 14.71 11.98 14.02
N PHE A 67 15.66 12.33 13.16
CA PHE A 67 16.70 13.33 13.48
C PHE A 67 16.27 14.78 13.16
N LEU A 68 17.08 15.76 13.57
CA LEU A 68 16.98 17.16 13.14
C LEU A 68 17.41 17.35 11.67
N ASP A 69 17.15 18.52 11.07
CA ASP A 69 17.72 18.92 9.77
C ASP A 69 18.92 19.83 9.99
N LEU A 70 20.12 19.38 9.62
CA LEU A 70 21.35 20.12 9.90
C LEU A 70 21.45 21.45 9.15
N ASN A 71 20.68 21.64 8.05
CA ASN A 71 20.57 22.93 7.34
C ASN A 71 20.21 24.10 8.27
N SER A 72 19.45 23.84 9.34
CA SER A 72 18.95 24.86 10.27
C SER A 72 19.76 25.00 11.56
N TRP A 73 20.86 24.23 11.72
CA TRP A 73 21.62 24.16 12.97
C TRP A 73 23.13 24.27 12.79
N ILE A 74 23.68 23.93 11.61
CA ILE A 74 25.12 23.92 11.33
C ILE A 74 25.47 25.05 10.33
N PRO A 75 26.55 25.82 10.56
CA PRO A 75 27.04 26.83 9.63
C PRO A 75 27.28 26.28 8.22
N ARG A 76 26.91 27.07 7.20
CA ARG A 76 26.89 26.60 5.80
C ARG A 76 28.28 26.17 5.30
N ASN A 77 29.32 26.90 5.67
CA ASN A 77 30.72 26.58 5.37
C ASN A 77 31.16 25.21 5.92
N HIS A 78 30.62 24.77 7.06
CA HIS A 78 30.92 23.47 7.65
C HIS A 78 30.27 22.34 6.85
N LEU A 79 29.02 22.52 6.43
CA LEU A 79 28.34 21.59 5.51
C LEU A 79 29.04 21.53 4.15
N ASP A 80 29.51 22.67 3.63
CA ASP A 80 30.16 22.76 2.33
C ASP A 80 31.46 21.95 2.23
N MET A 81 32.18 21.74 3.35
CA MET A 81 33.36 20.84 3.40
C MET A 81 33.07 19.43 2.87
N TYR A 82 31.85 18.95 3.08
CA TYR A 82 31.40 17.61 2.72
C TYR A 82 30.70 17.55 1.34
N THR A 83 30.28 18.69 0.78
CA THR A 83 29.45 18.72 -0.45
C THR A 83 30.11 18.20 -1.72
N LYS A 84 31.44 18.14 -1.77
CA LYS A 84 32.20 17.58 -2.90
C LYS A 84 32.42 16.06 -2.79
N GLY A 85 32.08 15.47 -1.65
CA GLY A 85 32.23 14.04 -1.36
C GLY A 85 30.90 13.28 -1.38
N VAL A 86 30.93 12.05 -0.88
CA VAL A 86 29.78 11.13 -0.85
C VAL A 86 28.60 11.58 0.03
N ALA A 87 28.80 12.59 0.89
CA ALA A 87 27.84 13.01 1.90
C ALA A 87 26.49 13.51 1.33
N LEU A 88 26.46 13.97 0.07
CA LEU A 88 25.20 14.30 -0.63
C LEU A 88 24.37 13.06 -1.02
N GLU A 89 25.02 11.90 -1.12
CA GLU A 89 24.44 10.63 -1.56
C GLU A 89 24.17 9.67 -0.38
N THR A 90 24.78 9.91 0.79
CA THR A 90 24.56 9.16 2.04
C THR A 90 23.75 9.94 3.07
N CYS A 91 24.10 11.18 3.37
CA CYS A 91 23.57 11.90 4.55
C CYS A 91 22.32 12.74 4.28
N LYS A 92 21.88 12.85 3.02
CA LYS A 92 20.88 13.84 2.59
C LYS A 92 19.64 13.15 2.00
N TYR A 93 18.45 13.49 2.52
CA TYR A 93 17.19 12.91 2.07
C TYR A 93 16.08 13.96 2.01
N ASN A 94 15.32 14.00 0.91
CA ASN A 94 14.27 14.99 0.65
C ASN A 94 14.69 16.45 0.93
N GLY A 95 15.91 16.82 0.50
CA GLY A 95 16.50 18.16 0.67
C GLY A 95 17.17 18.42 2.03
N LYS A 96 16.73 17.71 3.07
CA LYS A 96 17.23 17.78 4.45
C LYS A 96 18.58 17.07 4.60
N TRP A 97 19.48 17.63 5.41
CA TRP A 97 20.63 16.88 5.96
C TRP A 97 20.18 16.09 7.18
N VAL A 98 20.27 14.76 7.11
CA VAL A 98 19.88 13.81 8.16
C VAL A 98 21.00 13.61 9.17
N GLY A 99 22.24 13.61 8.67
CA GLY A 99 23.47 13.52 9.43
C GLY A 99 24.66 14.15 8.68
N LEU A 100 25.87 13.84 9.13
CA LEU A 100 27.13 14.04 8.40
C LEU A 100 28.03 12.80 8.59
N PRO A 101 28.95 12.48 7.66
CA PRO A 101 29.81 11.30 7.78
C PRO A 101 30.75 11.43 8.97
N PHE A 102 30.78 10.40 9.82
CA PHE A 102 31.81 10.22 10.85
C PHE A 102 33.08 9.64 10.23
N HIS A 103 32.93 8.56 9.48
CA HIS A 103 33.92 8.02 8.55
C HIS A 103 33.20 7.29 7.43
N ILE A 104 33.90 7.07 6.33
CA ILE A 104 33.42 6.31 5.17
C ILE A 104 34.27 5.06 5.01
N ASP A 105 33.64 3.97 4.60
CA ASP A 105 34.31 2.74 4.20
C ASP A 105 33.99 2.45 2.73
N PHE A 106 34.89 1.71 2.07
CA PHE A 106 34.78 1.31 0.67
C PHE A 106 35.54 -0.01 0.46
N SER A 107 35.30 -0.67 -0.67
CA SER A 107 35.97 -1.92 -1.04
C SER A 107 37.10 -1.73 -2.05
N VAL A 108 38.09 -2.61 -2.00
CA VAL A 108 39.28 -2.65 -2.87
C VAL A 108 39.54 -4.08 -3.32
N LEU A 109 40.35 -4.24 -4.37
CA LEU A 109 40.96 -5.52 -4.69
C LEU A 109 42.35 -5.57 -4.06
N TYR A 110 42.56 -6.54 -3.18
CA TYR A 110 43.86 -6.90 -2.64
C TYR A 110 44.53 -7.86 -3.63
N VAL A 111 45.73 -7.51 -4.10
CA VAL A 111 46.49 -8.27 -5.11
C VAL A 111 47.82 -8.73 -4.51
N ASN A 112 48.12 -10.02 -4.59
CA ASN A 112 49.26 -10.63 -3.90
C ASN A 112 50.59 -10.18 -4.53
N ARG A 113 51.33 -9.31 -3.81
CA ARG A 113 52.57 -8.68 -4.29
C ARG A 113 53.65 -9.72 -4.61
N GLU A 114 53.82 -10.69 -3.71
CA GLU A 114 54.83 -11.74 -3.83
C GLU A 114 54.59 -12.61 -5.08
N LEU A 115 53.34 -13.00 -5.35
CA LEU A 115 53.00 -13.80 -6.53
C LEU A 115 53.16 -13.02 -7.84
N PHE A 116 52.75 -11.75 -7.89
CA PHE A 116 52.90 -10.94 -9.10
C PHE A 116 54.37 -10.63 -9.42
N GLN A 117 55.20 -10.36 -8.40
CA GLN A 117 56.64 -10.21 -8.58
C GLN A 117 57.32 -11.51 -9.01
N LYS A 118 56.93 -12.66 -8.42
CA LYS A 118 57.43 -14.01 -8.75
C LYS A 118 57.18 -14.43 -10.21
N TYR A 119 56.17 -13.84 -10.86
CA TYR A 119 55.78 -14.14 -12.24
C TYR A 119 56.00 -12.96 -13.22
N GLU A 120 56.61 -11.86 -12.76
CA GLU A 120 56.91 -10.66 -13.57
C GLU A 120 55.67 -10.02 -14.24
N LEU A 121 54.53 -10.02 -13.55
CA LEU A 121 53.23 -9.55 -14.08
C LEU A 121 52.84 -8.16 -13.57
N GLU A 122 52.19 -7.37 -14.43
CA GLU A 122 51.44 -6.17 -14.03
C GLU A 122 50.06 -6.55 -13.46
N TYR A 123 49.56 -5.80 -12.47
CA TYR A 123 48.22 -5.98 -11.90
C TYR A 123 47.09 -5.87 -12.95
N PRO A 124 45.95 -6.56 -12.76
CA PRO A 124 44.86 -6.55 -13.73
C PRO A 124 44.10 -5.22 -13.73
N LYS A 125 43.89 -4.64 -14.93
CA LYS A 125 43.09 -3.42 -15.10
C LYS A 125 41.65 -3.68 -15.55
N THR A 126 41.39 -4.88 -16.07
CA THR A 126 40.08 -5.36 -16.52
C THR A 126 39.73 -6.71 -15.88
N TRP A 127 38.45 -7.08 -15.87
CA TRP A 127 38.03 -8.40 -15.39
C TRP A 127 38.56 -9.56 -16.24
N ASP A 128 38.79 -9.34 -17.53
CA ASP A 128 39.38 -10.34 -18.43
C ASP A 128 40.87 -10.59 -18.11
N GLU A 129 41.66 -9.53 -17.91
CA GLU A 129 43.03 -9.65 -17.39
C GLU A 129 43.08 -10.34 -16.02
N LEU A 130 42.09 -10.08 -15.15
CA LEU A 130 42.02 -10.70 -13.83
C LEU A 130 41.88 -12.23 -13.96
N ILE A 131 41.03 -12.70 -14.88
CA ILE A 131 40.89 -14.13 -15.21
C ILE A 131 42.19 -14.67 -15.83
N GLU A 132 42.76 -14.00 -16.83
CA GLU A 132 43.97 -14.44 -17.54
C GLU A 132 45.17 -14.58 -16.60
N LYS A 133 45.56 -13.48 -15.94
CA LYS A 133 46.69 -13.42 -15.01
C LYS A 133 46.45 -14.32 -13.79
N GLY A 134 45.21 -14.39 -13.32
CA GLY A 134 44.78 -15.26 -12.23
C GLY A 134 44.98 -16.75 -12.55
N LYS A 135 44.49 -17.21 -13.71
CA LYS A 135 44.67 -18.60 -14.17
C LYS A 135 46.16 -18.93 -14.31
N PHE A 136 46.91 -18.07 -14.98
CA PHE A 136 48.33 -18.30 -15.23
C PHE A 136 49.11 -18.54 -13.93
N ILE A 137 48.93 -17.67 -12.92
CA ILE A 137 49.57 -17.84 -11.60
C ILE A 137 49.05 -19.13 -10.94
N LEU A 138 47.74 -19.33 -10.90
CA LEU A 138 47.09 -20.43 -10.18
C LEU A 138 47.52 -21.81 -10.71
N ASP A 139 47.55 -21.99 -12.03
CA ASP A 139 47.93 -23.25 -12.65
C ASP A 139 49.44 -23.51 -12.58
N ASN A 140 50.28 -22.46 -12.63
CA ASN A 140 51.72 -22.59 -12.38
C ASN A 140 52.04 -22.95 -10.92
N GLU A 141 51.30 -22.43 -9.95
CA GLU A 141 51.46 -22.76 -8.53
C GLU A 141 50.96 -24.19 -8.23
N ARG A 142 49.82 -24.60 -8.80
CA ARG A 142 49.31 -25.98 -8.73
C ARG A 142 50.30 -26.99 -9.34
N ALA A 143 50.88 -26.67 -10.50
CA ALA A 143 51.93 -27.50 -11.13
C ALA A 143 53.20 -27.64 -10.25
N LYS A 144 53.41 -26.71 -9.30
CA LYS A 144 54.49 -26.75 -8.29
C LYS A 144 54.03 -27.37 -6.95
N GLY A 145 52.83 -27.94 -6.90
CA GLY A 145 52.25 -28.64 -5.74
C GLY A 145 51.41 -27.77 -4.81
N ASN A 146 51.31 -26.45 -5.04
CA ASN A 146 50.52 -25.54 -4.24
C ASN A 146 49.02 -25.60 -4.66
N ASN A 147 48.34 -26.65 -4.18
CA ASN A 147 46.92 -26.90 -4.49
C ASN A 147 45.96 -26.11 -3.59
N GLU A 148 46.44 -25.49 -2.51
CA GLU A 148 45.62 -24.75 -1.55
C GLU A 148 45.44 -23.27 -1.90
N LEU A 149 46.16 -22.76 -2.91
CA LEU A 149 46.08 -21.37 -3.34
C LEU A 149 44.70 -20.99 -3.86
N ILE A 150 44.12 -19.94 -3.29
CA ILE A 150 42.86 -19.34 -3.75
C ILE A 150 43.14 -18.41 -4.95
N GLY A 151 42.40 -18.57 -6.05
CA GLY A 151 42.51 -17.63 -7.16
C GLY A 151 41.82 -16.29 -6.86
N TYR A 152 40.53 -16.32 -6.56
CA TYR A 152 39.74 -15.13 -6.26
C TYR A 152 38.64 -15.42 -5.22
N ASN A 153 38.59 -14.58 -4.17
CA ASN A 153 37.42 -14.46 -3.29
C ASN A 153 36.65 -13.16 -3.64
N GLY A 154 35.38 -13.30 -4.00
CA GLY A 154 34.49 -12.21 -4.42
C GLY A 154 33.59 -11.63 -3.34
N LEU A 155 33.61 -12.17 -2.11
CA LEU A 155 32.78 -11.74 -0.98
C LEU A 155 31.27 -11.74 -1.34
N VAL A 156 30.74 -12.93 -1.69
CA VAL A 156 29.35 -13.14 -2.14
C VAL A 156 28.64 -14.18 -1.23
N SER A 157 28.83 -14.01 0.07
CA SER A 157 28.22 -14.77 1.17
C SER A 157 26.74 -14.39 1.41
N ASP A 158 26.03 -15.13 2.27
CA ASP A 158 24.64 -14.80 2.66
C ASP A 158 24.58 -13.65 3.71
N ASN A 159 25.24 -12.53 3.41
CA ASN A 159 25.18 -11.31 4.24
C ASN A 159 25.27 -10.03 3.40
N GLU A 160 25.20 -8.87 4.05
CA GLU A 160 25.16 -7.55 3.40
C GLU A 160 26.37 -7.22 2.50
N SER A 161 27.53 -7.84 2.73
CA SER A 161 28.70 -7.65 1.85
C SER A 161 28.43 -8.15 0.42
N CYS A 162 27.55 -9.13 0.22
CA CYS A 162 27.17 -9.65 -1.10
C CYS A 162 26.42 -8.64 -1.97
N ILE A 163 25.41 -7.91 -1.45
CA ILE A 163 24.73 -6.89 -2.26
C ILE A 163 25.71 -5.77 -2.66
N CYS A 164 26.63 -5.39 -1.77
CA CYS A 164 27.73 -4.47 -2.10
C CYS A 164 28.56 -5.01 -3.29
N SER A 165 29.10 -6.23 -3.18
CA SER A 165 29.91 -6.87 -4.23
C SER A 165 29.21 -6.94 -5.59
N ILE A 166 27.91 -7.25 -5.62
CA ILE A 166 27.15 -7.33 -6.87
C ILE A 166 26.90 -5.95 -7.50
N LEU A 167 26.52 -4.95 -6.70
CA LEU A 167 26.31 -3.59 -7.21
C LEU A 167 27.61 -3.01 -7.76
N GLU A 168 28.74 -3.27 -7.09
CA GLU A 168 30.07 -2.88 -7.56
C GLU A 168 30.42 -3.53 -8.90
N PHE A 169 30.15 -4.83 -9.04
CA PHE A 169 30.43 -5.55 -10.28
C PHE A 169 29.57 -5.04 -11.45
N ILE A 170 28.27 -4.83 -11.24
CA ILE A 170 27.37 -4.23 -12.26
C ILE A 170 27.81 -2.80 -12.62
N TYR A 171 28.20 -1.98 -11.64
CA TYR A 171 28.66 -0.62 -11.90
C TYR A 171 30.02 -0.58 -12.62
N SER A 172 30.86 -1.60 -12.48
CA SER A 172 32.12 -1.71 -13.24
C SER A 172 31.93 -2.00 -14.74
N TYR A 173 30.69 -2.32 -15.17
CA TYR A 173 30.32 -2.60 -16.56
C TYR A 173 29.85 -1.37 -17.36
N ARG A 174 29.78 -0.19 -16.73
CA ARG A 174 29.40 1.08 -17.38
C ARG A 174 30.28 1.38 -18.61
N ASN A 175 29.68 1.97 -19.64
CA ASN A 175 30.36 2.27 -20.90
C ASN A 175 31.50 3.31 -20.80
N SER A 176 31.50 4.16 -19.78
CA SER A 176 32.56 5.14 -19.44
C SER A 176 32.63 5.36 -17.92
N LYS A 177 33.83 5.70 -17.42
CA LYS A 177 34.12 6.16 -16.07
C LYS A 177 33.22 7.34 -15.64
N ASP A 178 32.98 8.28 -16.55
CA ASP A 178 32.28 9.54 -16.27
C ASP A 178 30.76 9.39 -16.08
N SER A 179 30.19 8.29 -16.56
CA SER A 179 28.77 8.00 -16.40
C SER A 179 28.46 7.64 -14.94
N LYS A 180 27.98 8.56 -14.12
CA LYS A 180 27.55 8.26 -12.74
C LYS A 180 26.26 7.43 -12.64
N VAL A 181 25.68 7.02 -13.77
CA VAL A 181 24.42 6.27 -13.81
C VAL A 181 24.69 4.78 -13.61
N PHE A 182 24.01 4.18 -12.63
CA PHE A 182 24.04 2.74 -12.40
C PHE A 182 23.33 1.99 -13.55
N PRO A 183 23.92 0.95 -14.17
CA PRO A 183 23.24 0.15 -15.18
C PRO A 183 22.02 -0.55 -14.58
N GLY A 184 20.83 -0.25 -15.09
CA GLY A 184 19.58 -0.82 -14.58
C GLY A 184 19.59 -2.35 -14.60
N PHE A 185 18.85 -3.01 -13.70
CA PHE A 185 18.77 -4.47 -13.69
C PHE A 185 18.09 -5.04 -14.95
N ASP A 186 17.47 -4.21 -15.77
CA ASP A 186 16.92 -4.51 -17.10
C ASP A 186 17.92 -4.28 -18.26
N SER A 187 19.16 -3.86 -17.98
CA SER A 187 20.20 -3.60 -18.98
C SER A 187 20.98 -4.85 -19.41
N GLU A 188 21.55 -4.80 -20.62
CA GLU A 188 22.48 -5.81 -21.11
C GLU A 188 23.78 -5.79 -20.28
N GLU A 189 24.27 -4.61 -19.88
CA GLU A 189 25.45 -4.47 -19.01
C GLU A 189 25.29 -5.21 -17.67
N ALA A 190 24.11 -5.18 -17.05
CA ALA A 190 23.86 -5.92 -15.80
C ALA A 190 23.86 -7.45 -16.00
N ALA A 191 23.39 -7.93 -17.17
CA ALA A 191 23.42 -9.34 -17.52
C ALA A 191 24.84 -9.82 -17.87
N GLU A 192 25.59 -9.05 -18.66
CA GLU A 192 27.01 -9.30 -18.95
C GLU A 192 27.84 -9.34 -17.67
N ALA A 193 27.66 -8.36 -16.77
CA ALA A 193 28.38 -8.25 -15.51
C ALA A 193 28.21 -9.51 -14.65
N LEU A 194 26.96 -9.95 -14.46
CA LEU A 194 26.69 -11.15 -13.66
C LEU A 194 27.19 -12.43 -14.35
N ASN A 195 27.11 -12.53 -15.67
CA ASN A 195 27.71 -13.64 -16.41
C ASN A 195 29.24 -13.69 -16.25
N LYS A 196 29.95 -12.55 -16.33
CA LYS A 196 31.40 -12.50 -16.08
C LYS A 196 31.75 -12.80 -14.62
N LEU A 197 30.93 -12.38 -13.65
CA LEU A 197 31.13 -12.75 -12.25
C LEU A 197 31.02 -14.27 -12.04
N LYS A 198 30.09 -14.92 -12.74
CA LYS A 198 29.97 -16.39 -12.74
C LYS A 198 31.18 -17.06 -13.41
N GLU A 199 31.67 -16.50 -14.52
CA GLU A 199 32.90 -16.94 -15.18
C GLU A 199 34.14 -16.80 -14.26
N ILE A 200 34.31 -15.68 -13.54
CA ILE A 200 35.39 -15.51 -12.54
C ILE A 200 35.30 -16.61 -11.48
N LYS A 201 34.11 -16.88 -10.94
CA LYS A 201 33.90 -17.96 -9.95
C LYS A 201 34.33 -19.32 -10.50
N GLU A 202 33.87 -19.67 -11.71
CA GLU A 202 34.12 -20.96 -12.35
C GLU A 202 35.59 -21.17 -12.75
N ASN A 203 36.37 -20.09 -12.90
CA ASN A 203 37.76 -20.16 -13.34
C ASN A 203 38.80 -19.92 -12.23
N LEU A 204 38.49 -19.15 -11.19
CA LEU A 204 39.44 -18.75 -10.13
C LEU A 204 39.00 -19.14 -8.71
N SER A 205 37.83 -19.75 -8.53
CA SER A 205 37.24 -19.96 -7.21
C SER A 205 36.58 -21.35 -7.06
N SER A 206 36.02 -21.59 -5.88
CA SER A 206 35.00 -22.61 -5.64
C SER A 206 33.76 -21.93 -5.06
N ASP A 207 32.62 -22.61 -5.03
CA ASP A 207 31.41 -22.04 -4.40
C ASP A 207 31.63 -21.70 -2.92
N GLN A 208 32.38 -22.52 -2.20
CA GLN A 208 32.75 -22.29 -0.79
C GLN A 208 33.63 -21.04 -0.61
N ILE A 209 34.62 -20.83 -1.48
CA ILE A 209 35.48 -19.64 -1.44
C ILE A 209 34.66 -18.38 -1.79
N PHE A 210 33.75 -18.46 -2.76
CA PHE A 210 32.92 -17.32 -3.17
C PHE A 210 31.87 -16.93 -2.11
N GLN A 211 31.40 -17.89 -1.32
CA GLN A 211 30.46 -17.70 -0.20
C GLN A 211 31.16 -17.45 1.15
N SER A 212 32.49 -17.36 1.19
CA SER A 212 33.25 -17.20 2.44
C SER A 212 32.82 -15.97 3.22
N SER A 213 32.69 -16.13 4.53
CA SER A 213 32.33 -15.06 5.46
C SER A 213 33.42 -13.98 5.53
N ASP A 214 33.08 -12.82 6.09
CA ASP A 214 34.03 -11.74 6.36
C ASP A 214 35.20 -12.21 7.25
N PHE A 215 34.96 -13.12 8.19
CA PHE A 215 36.00 -13.72 9.04
C PHE A 215 36.96 -14.61 8.24
N GLU A 216 36.43 -15.52 7.41
CA GLU A 216 37.25 -16.36 6.52
C GLU A 216 38.03 -15.51 5.51
N THR A 217 37.39 -14.47 4.97
CA THR A 217 38.01 -13.52 4.03
C THR A 217 39.18 -12.77 4.66
N VAL A 218 39.04 -12.31 5.91
CA VAL A 218 40.15 -11.70 6.66
C VAL A 218 41.26 -12.73 6.96
N ASN A 219 40.93 -14.00 7.24
CA ASN A 219 41.95 -15.05 7.43
C ASN A 219 42.74 -15.36 6.14
N TYR A 220 42.11 -15.30 4.97
CA TYR A 220 42.81 -15.41 3.67
C TYR A 220 43.72 -14.19 3.41
N LEU A 221 43.27 -12.99 3.80
CA LEU A 221 44.07 -11.76 3.73
C LEU A 221 45.28 -11.78 4.66
N LEU A 222 45.16 -12.36 5.87
CA LEU A 222 46.25 -12.47 6.83
C LEU A 222 47.26 -13.58 6.48
N SER A 223 46.81 -14.71 5.94
CA SER A 223 47.69 -15.81 5.55
C SER A 223 48.53 -15.50 4.30
N GLY A 224 47.95 -14.76 3.34
CA GLY A 224 48.55 -14.56 2.01
C GLY A 224 48.27 -15.69 1.02
N ASN A 225 47.36 -16.62 1.34
CA ASN A 225 47.07 -17.79 0.51
C ASN A 225 45.98 -17.53 -0.56
N ALA A 226 45.98 -16.33 -1.16
CA ALA A 226 45.16 -15.99 -2.31
C ALA A 226 45.96 -15.14 -3.31
N ILE A 227 45.60 -15.20 -4.60
CA ILE A 227 46.08 -14.29 -5.63
C ILE A 227 45.35 -12.94 -5.52
N TYR A 228 44.02 -13.03 -5.39
CA TYR A 228 43.12 -11.87 -5.29
C TYR A 228 42.09 -12.04 -4.16
N ILE A 229 41.81 -10.96 -3.43
CA ILE A 229 40.69 -10.88 -2.48
C ILE A 229 39.96 -9.55 -2.70
N LYS A 230 38.64 -9.59 -2.93
CA LYS A 230 37.78 -8.42 -2.85
C LYS A 230 37.32 -8.24 -1.41
N TYR A 231 37.67 -7.13 -0.76
CA TYR A 231 37.21 -6.85 0.61
C TYR A 231 37.17 -5.35 0.92
N TRP A 232 36.60 -4.97 2.06
CA TRP A 232 36.66 -3.61 2.59
C TRP A 232 38.11 -3.17 2.84
N ASN A 233 38.43 -1.88 2.63
CA ASN A 233 39.78 -1.38 2.92
C ASN A 233 40.02 -1.31 4.44
N ILE A 234 40.92 -2.16 4.93
CA ILE A 234 41.30 -2.26 6.34
C ILE A 234 42.83 -2.18 6.50
N PRO A 235 43.35 -1.79 7.67
CA PRO A 235 44.79 -1.70 7.92
C PRO A 235 45.40 -3.07 8.26
N LEU A 236 45.16 -4.08 7.40
CA LEU A 236 45.70 -5.45 7.48
C LEU A 236 46.08 -5.95 6.06
N GLY A 237 46.91 -6.99 6.00
CA GLY A 237 47.19 -7.73 4.76
C GLY A 237 48.48 -7.33 4.05
N ASP A 238 49.57 -7.10 4.77
CA ASP A 238 50.82 -6.48 4.28
C ASP A 238 51.50 -7.17 3.07
N LYS A 239 51.13 -8.42 2.76
CA LYS A 239 51.54 -9.19 1.56
C LYS A 239 50.85 -8.75 0.26
N TYR A 240 49.76 -7.98 0.37
CA TYR A 240 48.95 -7.55 -0.75
C TYR A 240 49.12 -6.05 -0.97
N ASP A 241 49.10 -5.64 -2.23
CA ASP A 241 48.90 -4.24 -2.62
C ASP A 241 47.42 -4.02 -2.96
N LYS A 242 46.92 -2.80 -2.72
CA LYS A 242 45.50 -2.45 -2.87
C LYS A 242 45.29 -1.67 -4.15
N ILE A 243 44.35 -2.13 -4.98
CA ILE A 243 43.93 -1.42 -6.19
C ILE A 243 42.41 -1.24 -6.25
N ASN A 244 41.98 -0.35 -7.14
CA ASN A 244 40.58 -0.22 -7.53
C ASN A 244 40.06 -1.55 -8.12
N LEU A 245 38.77 -1.83 -7.94
CA LEU A 245 38.17 -2.97 -8.63
C LEU A 245 38.31 -2.79 -10.16
N PRO A 246 38.71 -3.83 -10.91
CA PRO A 246 38.68 -3.78 -12.37
C PRO A 246 37.29 -3.50 -12.94
N GLY A 247 37.22 -3.26 -14.25
CA GLY A 247 35.96 -3.09 -14.97
C GLY A 247 35.92 -3.80 -16.32
N LYS A 248 34.85 -3.56 -17.08
CA LYS A 248 34.73 -3.99 -18.48
C LYS A 248 35.77 -3.30 -19.39
N LYS A 249 36.34 -2.17 -18.96
CA LYS A 249 37.36 -1.38 -19.66
C LYS A 249 38.32 -0.77 -18.63
N GLU A 250 39.58 -0.56 -19.03
CA GLU A 250 40.58 0.13 -18.21
C GLU A 250 40.04 1.49 -17.70
N GLY A 251 40.24 1.76 -16.41
CA GLY A 251 39.81 3.00 -15.75
C GLY A 251 38.32 3.04 -15.34
N VAL A 252 37.47 2.10 -15.78
CA VAL A 252 36.12 1.91 -15.22
C VAL A 252 36.22 1.02 -13.98
N SER A 253 35.57 1.41 -12.89
CA SER A 253 35.60 0.72 -11.59
C SER A 253 34.24 0.89 -10.89
N GLY A 254 34.04 0.24 -9.75
CA GLY A 254 32.98 0.59 -8.81
C GLY A 254 33.41 0.32 -7.37
N THR A 255 32.90 1.11 -6.41
CA THR A 255 32.98 0.76 -4.99
C THR A 255 31.74 1.26 -4.25
N THR A 256 31.15 0.43 -3.39
CA THR A 256 29.97 0.76 -2.58
C THR A 256 30.37 1.56 -1.36
N ILE A 257 29.61 2.62 -1.08
CA ILE A 257 29.82 3.43 0.11
C ILE A 257 29.30 2.69 1.35
N GLY A 258 30.19 2.49 2.32
CA GLY A 258 29.90 2.07 3.69
C GLY A 258 30.37 3.12 4.71
N GLY A 259 30.49 2.70 5.96
CA GLY A 259 30.85 3.58 7.08
C GLY A 259 29.62 4.12 7.81
N PHE A 260 29.82 5.15 8.66
CA PHE A 260 28.81 5.62 9.60
C PHE A 260 28.58 7.14 9.50
N ASP A 261 27.32 7.54 9.50
CA ASP A 261 26.85 8.92 9.64
C ASP A 261 26.53 9.24 11.13
N VAL A 262 26.59 10.52 11.49
CA VAL A 262 26.17 11.06 12.81
C VAL A 262 24.91 11.88 12.68
N GLY A 263 23.85 11.54 13.44
CA GLY A 263 22.57 12.26 13.49
C GLY A 263 22.18 12.70 14.90
N VAL A 264 21.41 13.79 15.03
CA VAL A 264 20.94 14.32 16.33
C VAL A 264 19.44 14.10 16.49
N SER A 265 19.01 13.52 17.61
CA SER A 265 17.61 13.20 17.90
C SER A 265 16.72 14.45 17.96
N LYS A 266 15.56 14.43 17.29
CA LYS A 266 14.59 15.53 17.39
C LYS A 266 13.78 15.50 18.70
N TYR A 267 13.86 14.42 19.50
CA TYR A 267 12.99 14.18 20.65
C TYR A 267 13.51 14.79 21.97
N ILE A 268 14.78 15.17 22.01
CA ILE A 268 15.49 15.68 23.18
C ILE A 268 15.20 17.16 23.47
N SER A 269 15.66 17.67 24.62
CA SER A 269 15.39 19.05 25.06
C SER A 269 16.06 20.10 24.16
N SER A 270 15.49 21.31 24.10
CA SER A 270 16.07 22.39 23.28
C SER A 270 17.47 22.82 23.70
N ASN A 271 17.87 22.54 24.95
CA ASN A 271 19.24 22.75 25.42
C ASN A 271 20.17 21.65 24.91
N HIS A 272 19.76 20.38 25.06
CA HIS A 272 20.52 19.24 24.54
C HIS A 272 20.71 19.32 23.03
N LYS A 273 19.74 19.82 22.26
CA LYS A 273 19.89 20.05 20.81
C LYS A 273 21.04 20.99 20.47
N LYS A 274 21.24 22.07 21.23
CA LYS A 274 22.39 22.96 21.04
C LYS A 274 23.70 22.25 21.36
N ASN A 275 23.77 21.57 22.51
CA ASN A 275 24.97 20.88 22.96
C ASN A 275 25.36 19.73 22.02
N ALA A 276 24.39 18.96 21.53
CA ALA A 276 24.59 17.88 20.58
C ALA A 276 25.06 18.37 19.20
N MET A 277 24.62 19.55 18.76
CA MET A 277 25.15 20.17 17.53
C MET A 277 26.59 20.65 17.69
N ILE A 278 27.01 21.06 18.89
CA ILE A 278 28.41 21.39 19.17
C ILE A 278 29.28 20.12 19.13
N VAL A 279 28.83 19.01 19.75
CA VAL A 279 29.52 17.71 19.66
C VAL A 279 29.62 17.20 18.21
N LEU A 280 28.53 17.28 17.44
CA LEU A 280 28.53 16.83 16.04
C LEU A 280 29.46 17.69 15.19
N GLN A 281 29.43 19.02 15.34
CA GLN A 281 30.38 19.91 14.65
C GLN A 281 31.83 19.61 15.03
N TYR A 282 32.14 19.29 16.29
CA TYR A 282 33.48 18.88 16.70
C TYR A 282 33.93 17.60 15.97
N PHE A 283 33.15 16.51 16.02
CA PHE A 283 33.48 15.25 15.34
C PHE A 283 33.51 15.33 13.80
N THR A 284 32.89 16.36 13.22
CA THR A 284 32.86 16.60 11.77
C THR A 284 33.68 17.83 11.36
N SER A 285 34.53 18.33 12.26
CA SER A 285 35.50 19.40 11.97
C SER A 285 36.67 18.84 11.15
N LYS A 286 37.27 19.66 10.27
CA LYS A 286 38.45 19.24 9.49
C LYS A 286 39.62 18.79 10.38
N GLU A 287 39.79 19.43 11.54
CA GLU A 287 40.84 19.10 12.52
C GLU A 287 40.62 17.73 13.17
N PHE A 288 39.45 17.47 13.75
CA PHE A 288 39.14 16.16 14.33
C PHE A 288 39.21 15.07 13.26
N GLN A 289 38.65 15.32 12.07
CA GLN A 289 38.65 14.37 10.97
C GLN A 289 40.08 14.06 10.50
N LYS A 290 40.96 15.07 10.34
CA LYS A 290 42.39 14.84 10.02
C LYS A 290 43.07 13.94 11.06
N ASN A 291 42.91 14.28 12.33
CA ASN A 291 43.53 13.53 13.43
C ASN A 291 43.03 12.07 13.48
N TYR A 292 41.71 11.88 13.47
CA TYR A 292 41.05 10.57 13.44
C TYR A 292 41.46 9.72 12.23
N THR A 293 41.58 10.35 11.06
CA THR A 293 42.04 9.70 9.82
C THR A 293 43.48 9.23 9.92
N ILE A 294 44.37 10.01 10.54
CA ILE A 294 45.77 9.66 10.76
C ILE A 294 45.93 8.59 11.85
N THR A 295 45.22 8.69 12.99
CA THR A 295 45.41 7.77 14.14
C THR A 295 44.73 6.42 13.94
N GLU A 296 43.48 6.40 13.46
CA GLU A 296 42.69 5.17 13.30
C GLU A 296 42.82 4.55 11.90
N ARG A 297 43.53 5.21 10.97
CA ARG A 297 43.61 4.85 9.55
C ARG A 297 42.23 4.70 8.88
N ARG A 298 41.30 5.60 9.22
CA ARG A 298 39.91 5.63 8.73
C ARG A 298 39.65 6.81 7.80
N PHE A 299 38.83 6.59 6.78
CA PHE A 299 38.65 7.57 5.71
C PHE A 299 37.59 8.63 6.08
N SER A 300 37.91 9.91 5.86
CA SER A 300 37.02 11.03 6.12
C SER A 300 36.05 11.29 4.96
N GLY A 301 34.84 11.76 5.29
CA GLY A 301 33.90 12.31 4.31
C GLY A 301 34.29 13.69 3.72
N ILE A 302 35.37 14.32 4.19
CA ILE A 302 35.86 15.63 3.72
C ILE A 302 36.91 15.43 2.61
N PRO A 303 36.63 15.75 1.33
CA PRO A 303 37.57 15.46 0.24
C PRO A 303 38.90 16.22 0.34
N SER A 304 38.90 17.43 0.91
CA SER A 304 40.11 18.26 1.06
C SER A 304 41.12 17.74 2.10
N LEU A 305 40.92 16.55 2.66
CA LEU A 305 41.92 15.83 3.46
C LEU A 305 42.77 14.86 2.63
N TYR A 306 42.36 14.52 1.41
CA TYR A 306 43.19 13.70 0.50
C TYR A 306 44.20 14.54 -0.30
N ASP A 307 44.20 15.85 -0.11
CA ASP A 307 45.18 16.82 -0.63
C ASP A 307 46.07 17.38 0.51
N ASP A 308 46.19 16.63 1.62
CA ASP A 308 46.92 17.01 2.83
C ASP A 308 48.07 16.03 3.06
N ASP A 309 49.32 16.53 3.06
CA ASP A 309 50.53 15.70 3.05
C ASP A 309 50.64 14.77 4.27
N ASP A 310 50.18 15.19 5.45
CA ASP A 310 50.23 14.37 6.67
C ASP A 310 49.25 13.18 6.59
N VAL A 311 48.12 13.37 5.90
CA VAL A 311 47.13 12.31 5.65
C VAL A 311 47.67 11.32 4.61
N CYS A 312 48.27 11.84 3.54
CA CYS A 312 48.79 11.04 2.44
C CYS A 312 50.12 10.34 2.74
N ALA A 313 50.82 10.75 3.81
CA ALA A 313 51.94 9.99 4.40
C ALA A 313 51.49 8.71 5.12
N VAL A 314 50.19 8.56 5.44
CA VAL A 314 49.64 7.42 6.21
C VAL A 314 48.60 6.62 5.41
N LEU A 315 47.93 7.23 4.43
CA LEU A 315 46.89 6.61 3.61
C LEU A 315 47.15 6.76 2.10
N GLU A 316 46.64 5.79 1.33
CA GLU A 316 46.70 5.71 -0.13
C GLU A 316 45.78 6.77 -0.79
N CYS A 317 46.11 8.06 -0.66
CA CYS A 317 45.31 9.17 -1.18
C CYS A 317 45.04 9.06 -2.69
N ASP A 318 46.00 8.60 -3.49
CA ASP A 318 45.83 8.47 -4.94
C ASP A 318 44.90 7.31 -5.32
N LEU A 319 44.80 6.27 -4.49
CA LEU A 319 43.76 5.25 -4.63
C LEU A 319 42.39 5.88 -4.34
N PHE A 320 42.28 6.64 -3.24
CA PHE A 320 41.04 7.32 -2.86
C PHE A 320 40.53 8.31 -3.94
N LYS A 321 41.42 9.12 -4.50
CA LYS A 321 41.11 10.10 -5.57
C LYS A 321 40.56 9.48 -6.85
N GLN A 322 40.75 8.17 -7.04
CA GLN A 322 40.30 7.45 -8.23
C GLN A 322 38.97 6.72 -8.07
N PHE A 323 38.37 6.72 -6.87
CA PHE A 323 37.13 5.98 -6.60
C PHE A 323 35.95 6.43 -7.44
N GLN A 324 35.13 5.44 -7.76
CA GLN A 324 33.87 5.58 -8.47
C GLN A 324 32.77 5.07 -7.53
N PRO A 325 32.35 5.91 -6.56
CA PRO A 325 31.47 5.50 -5.47
C PRO A 325 30.05 5.19 -5.96
N ILE A 326 29.37 4.34 -5.20
CA ILE A 326 28.00 3.88 -5.42
C ILE A 326 27.22 4.03 -4.10
N SER A 327 26.24 4.91 -4.06
CA SER A 327 25.25 4.92 -2.97
C SER A 327 24.25 3.79 -3.13
N ARG A 328 23.94 3.10 -2.04
CA ARG A 328 22.91 2.05 -1.96
C ARG A 328 21.48 2.60 -1.87
N SER A 329 21.26 3.93 -1.90
CA SER A 329 19.91 4.50 -1.75
C SER A 329 18.94 4.18 -2.90
N PHE A 330 19.41 4.06 -4.14
CA PHE A 330 18.52 3.93 -5.31
C PHE A 330 17.70 2.62 -5.33
N VAL A 331 18.23 1.52 -4.77
CA VAL A 331 17.48 0.25 -4.69
C VAL A 331 16.25 0.34 -3.78
N VAL A 332 16.21 1.32 -2.87
CA VAL A 332 15.12 1.55 -1.91
C VAL A 332 14.34 2.85 -2.13
N ASP A 333 14.43 3.50 -3.30
CA ASP A 333 13.58 4.68 -3.56
C ASP A 333 12.08 4.33 -3.50
N ASN A 334 11.70 3.19 -4.10
CA ASN A 334 10.31 2.71 -4.17
C ASN A 334 9.95 1.60 -3.15
N TYR A 335 10.90 1.24 -2.27
CA TYR A 335 10.76 0.16 -1.29
C TYR A 335 11.15 0.69 0.10
N ASP A 336 10.35 0.42 1.13
CA ASP A 336 10.53 1.09 2.43
C ASP A 336 11.42 0.34 3.42
N ASP A 337 11.73 -0.94 3.18
CA ASP A 337 12.63 -1.73 4.03
C ASP A 337 13.87 -2.24 3.28
N TYR A 338 15.03 -1.68 3.61
CA TYR A 338 16.30 -2.08 3.00
C TYR A 338 16.66 -3.54 3.30
N ASP A 339 16.35 -4.02 4.50
CA ASP A 339 16.91 -5.28 5.02
C ASP A 339 16.21 -6.48 4.35
N GLU A 340 14.90 -6.34 4.11
CA GLU A 340 14.12 -7.28 3.31
C GLU A 340 14.49 -7.22 1.81
N TYR A 341 14.78 -6.03 1.27
CA TYR A 341 15.29 -5.91 -0.11
C TYR A 341 16.63 -6.65 -0.28
N SER A 342 17.59 -6.39 0.61
CA SER A 342 18.92 -7.04 0.61
C SER A 342 18.77 -8.56 0.71
N LEU A 343 17.92 -9.07 1.63
CA LEU A 343 17.67 -10.51 1.76
C LEU A 343 17.11 -11.13 0.47
N LYS A 344 16.10 -10.53 -0.15
CA LYS A 344 15.49 -11.04 -1.40
C LYS A 344 16.46 -10.95 -2.58
N PHE A 345 17.16 -9.83 -2.71
CA PHE A 345 18.20 -9.62 -3.72
C PHE A 345 19.29 -10.70 -3.67
N ARG A 346 19.89 -10.90 -2.49
CA ARG A 346 20.98 -11.87 -2.30
C ARG A 346 20.51 -13.31 -2.50
N THR A 347 19.27 -13.61 -2.10
CA THR A 347 18.61 -14.90 -2.39
C THR A 347 18.50 -15.17 -3.90
N TYR A 348 18.12 -14.17 -4.71
CA TYR A 348 18.04 -14.31 -6.17
C TYR A 348 19.43 -14.43 -6.83
N ILE A 349 20.42 -13.67 -6.36
CA ILE A 349 21.81 -13.79 -6.81
C ILE A 349 22.37 -15.19 -6.53
N ALA A 350 22.12 -15.76 -5.34
CA ALA A 350 22.54 -17.11 -4.99
C ALA A 350 21.94 -18.17 -5.94
N LYS A 351 20.65 -18.04 -6.31
CA LYS A 351 19.97 -18.91 -7.30
C LYS A 351 20.61 -18.88 -8.69
N PHE A 352 21.31 -17.79 -9.06
CA PHE A 352 22.06 -17.67 -10.32
C PHE A 352 23.51 -18.18 -10.24
N LEU A 353 24.27 -17.77 -9.21
CA LEU A 353 25.69 -18.09 -9.11
C LEU A 353 25.94 -19.55 -8.70
N PHE A 354 25.16 -20.04 -7.72
CA PHE A 354 25.30 -21.37 -7.11
C PHE A 354 24.16 -22.31 -7.52
N GLY A 355 23.31 -21.87 -8.45
CA GLY A 355 22.20 -22.63 -9.00
C GLY A 355 22.10 -22.50 -10.51
N ASN A 356 20.99 -23.04 -11.04
CA ASN A 356 20.73 -23.17 -12.47
C ASN A 356 19.61 -22.22 -12.96
N GLU A 357 19.27 -21.18 -12.21
CA GLU A 357 18.32 -20.17 -12.70
C GLU A 357 18.93 -19.25 -13.75
N SER A 358 18.14 -18.83 -14.74
CA SER A 358 18.62 -17.97 -15.83
C SER A 358 18.74 -16.52 -15.40
N ILE A 359 19.79 -15.84 -15.89
CA ILE A 359 20.08 -14.44 -15.57
C ILE A 359 18.88 -13.51 -15.82
N SER A 360 18.16 -13.69 -16.93
CA SER A 360 16.96 -12.91 -17.26
C SER A 360 15.83 -13.07 -16.24
N LYS A 361 15.60 -14.28 -15.70
CA LYS A 361 14.60 -14.51 -14.64
C LYS A 361 15.04 -13.84 -13.33
N ILE A 362 16.32 -13.98 -12.96
CA ILE A 362 16.86 -13.43 -11.72
C ILE A 362 16.87 -11.90 -11.73
N LEU A 363 17.24 -11.27 -12.84
CA LEU A 363 17.12 -9.83 -13.04
C LEU A 363 15.65 -9.35 -13.00
N SER A 364 14.72 -10.06 -13.66
CA SER A 364 13.29 -9.75 -13.55
C SER A 364 12.77 -9.84 -12.11
N ASN A 365 13.21 -10.85 -11.34
CA ASN A 365 12.83 -11.01 -9.94
C ASN A 365 13.39 -9.88 -9.06
N ILE A 366 14.63 -9.45 -9.30
CA ILE A 366 15.27 -8.32 -8.58
C ILE A 366 14.53 -6.99 -8.85
N ILE A 367 14.09 -6.77 -10.09
CA ILE A 367 13.25 -5.62 -10.46
C ILE A 367 11.91 -5.67 -9.71
N ASP A 368 11.27 -6.84 -9.66
CA ASP A 368 9.95 -7.01 -9.04
C ASP A 368 9.94 -6.83 -7.51
N ILE A 369 11.10 -6.83 -6.83
CA ILE A 369 11.19 -6.46 -5.40
C ILE A 369 10.73 -5.00 -5.18
N SER A 370 11.31 -4.02 -5.90
CA SER A 370 11.01 -2.59 -5.67
C SER A 370 9.92 -2.03 -6.60
N LYS A 371 9.62 -2.72 -7.69
CA LYS A 371 8.66 -2.27 -8.70
C LYS A 371 7.21 -2.42 -8.24
N ASN A 372 6.52 -1.28 -8.20
CA ASN A 372 5.11 -1.22 -7.86
C ASN A 372 4.27 -1.38 -9.13
N TYR A 373 3.52 -2.49 -9.22
CA TYR A 373 2.58 -2.78 -10.29
C TYR A 373 1.21 -2.14 -10.06
N SER A 374 0.52 -1.80 -11.15
CA SER A 374 -0.85 -1.31 -11.15
C SER A 374 -1.53 -1.59 -12.49
N VAL A 375 -2.87 -1.62 -12.53
CA VAL A 375 -3.63 -1.94 -13.76
C VAL A 375 -3.63 -0.74 -14.71
N LEU A 376 -2.79 -0.79 -15.73
CA LEU A 376 -2.69 0.22 -16.78
C LEU A 376 -3.77 0.04 -17.86
N LEU A 377 -3.93 1.06 -18.71
CA LEU A 377 -4.80 1.04 -19.89
C LEU A 377 -4.08 0.63 -21.18
N SER A 378 -2.74 0.62 -21.19
CA SER A 378 -1.95 0.14 -22.32
C SER A 378 -1.87 -1.39 -22.32
N THR A 379 -1.67 -1.96 -23.51
CA THR A 379 -1.69 -3.43 -23.73
C THR A 379 -0.37 -4.12 -23.41
N ASP A 380 0.67 -3.35 -23.10
CA ASP A 380 2.08 -3.78 -23.05
C ASP A 380 2.38 -4.74 -21.90
N THR A 381 1.54 -4.73 -20.85
CA THR A 381 1.63 -5.65 -19.71
C THR A 381 0.43 -6.59 -19.63
N THR A 382 -0.80 -6.04 -19.67
CA THR A 382 -2.04 -6.84 -19.60
C THR A 382 -3.16 -6.19 -20.40
N LYS A 383 -4.04 -7.00 -21.00
CA LYS A 383 -5.23 -6.49 -21.71
C LYS A 383 -6.42 -6.19 -20.78
N VAL A 384 -6.31 -6.55 -19.49
CA VAL A 384 -7.43 -6.52 -18.53
C VAL A 384 -7.96 -5.10 -18.31
N GLY A 385 -7.08 -4.11 -18.12
CA GLY A 385 -7.51 -2.73 -17.88
C GLY A 385 -8.30 -2.16 -19.05
N LEU A 386 -7.82 -2.37 -20.27
CA LEU A 386 -8.50 -1.95 -21.50
C LEU A 386 -9.86 -2.65 -21.70
N ILE A 387 -9.96 -3.95 -21.38
CA ILE A 387 -11.24 -4.69 -21.45
C ILE A 387 -12.28 -4.08 -20.51
N PHE A 388 -11.91 -3.81 -19.24
CA PHE A 388 -12.81 -3.18 -18.27
C PHE A 388 -13.18 -1.74 -18.67
N LEU A 389 -12.28 -1.00 -19.33
CA LEU A 389 -12.56 0.33 -19.88
C LEU A 389 -13.63 0.25 -20.97
N ILE A 390 -13.45 -0.63 -21.96
CA ILE A 390 -14.39 -0.81 -23.08
C ILE A 390 -15.77 -1.23 -22.59
N ILE A 391 -15.86 -2.20 -21.68
CA ILE A 391 -17.13 -2.66 -21.11
C ILE A 391 -17.82 -1.50 -20.34
N SER A 392 -17.07 -0.73 -19.54
CA SER A 392 -17.62 0.42 -18.82
C SER A 392 -18.15 1.50 -19.76
N CYS A 393 -17.43 1.83 -20.83
CA CYS A 393 -17.86 2.78 -21.85
C CYS A 393 -19.13 2.31 -22.59
N ILE A 394 -19.22 1.02 -22.94
CA ILE A 394 -20.43 0.43 -23.56
C ILE A 394 -21.63 0.53 -22.62
N ILE A 395 -21.46 0.22 -21.33
CA ILE A 395 -22.52 0.34 -20.32
C ILE A 395 -22.99 1.80 -20.21
N ILE A 396 -22.07 2.77 -20.11
CA ILE A 396 -22.40 4.20 -20.03
C ILE A 396 -23.14 4.66 -21.29
N MET A 397 -22.69 4.26 -22.47
CA MET A 397 -23.35 4.57 -23.74
C MET A 397 -24.78 4.02 -23.78
N ILE A 398 -25.00 2.77 -23.36
CA ILE A 398 -26.33 2.16 -23.26
C ILE A 398 -27.22 2.93 -22.26
N MET A 399 -26.70 3.27 -21.08
CA MET A 399 -27.44 4.03 -20.07
C MET A 399 -27.85 5.42 -20.59
N ILE A 400 -26.95 6.16 -21.26
CA ILE A 400 -27.23 7.48 -21.83
C ILE A 400 -28.24 7.39 -22.98
N LEU A 401 -28.03 6.48 -23.95
CA LEU A 401 -28.96 6.30 -25.08
C LEU A 401 -30.37 5.88 -24.61
N SER A 402 -30.47 5.15 -23.50
CA SER A 402 -31.76 4.76 -22.92
C SER A 402 -32.63 5.93 -22.45
N LEU A 403 -32.06 7.12 -22.22
CA LEU A 403 -32.81 8.33 -21.84
C LEU A 403 -33.78 8.78 -22.94
N LEU A 404 -33.54 8.42 -24.21
CA LEU A 404 -34.45 8.70 -25.32
C LEU A 404 -35.85 8.10 -25.11
N PHE A 405 -35.99 7.02 -24.34
CA PHE A 405 -37.29 6.44 -24.01
C PHE A 405 -38.17 7.33 -23.11
N LEU A 406 -37.61 8.32 -22.41
CA LEU A 406 -38.38 9.32 -21.64
C LEU A 406 -39.14 10.30 -22.54
N LEU A 407 -38.68 10.48 -23.80
CA LEU A 407 -39.31 11.37 -24.78
C LEU A 407 -40.47 10.70 -25.54
N HIS A 408 -40.61 9.37 -25.44
CA HIS A 408 -41.62 8.61 -26.17
C HIS A 408 -43.05 8.96 -25.71
N PRO A 409 -44.06 9.09 -26.60
CA PRO A 409 -45.42 9.52 -26.20
C PRO A 409 -46.11 8.65 -25.14
N LYS A 410 -45.73 7.36 -24.99
CA LYS A 410 -46.23 6.50 -23.90
C LYS A 410 -45.48 6.64 -22.56
N ALA A 411 -44.40 7.41 -22.48
CA ALA A 411 -43.53 7.49 -21.29
C ALA A 411 -44.30 7.82 -20.00
N LYS A 412 -45.31 8.70 -20.09
CA LYS A 412 -46.21 9.07 -18.97
C LYS A 412 -46.90 7.88 -18.28
N TYR A 413 -47.06 6.74 -18.95
CA TYR A 413 -47.67 5.53 -18.38
C TYR A 413 -46.67 4.64 -17.65
N ALA A 414 -45.45 4.48 -18.18
CA ALA A 414 -44.42 3.61 -17.62
C ALA A 414 -43.53 4.31 -16.57
N PHE A 415 -43.14 5.55 -16.86
CA PHE A 415 -42.26 6.36 -16.01
C PHE A 415 -43.02 7.27 -15.04
N GLY A 416 -44.36 7.36 -15.14
CA GLY A 416 -45.23 8.22 -14.33
C GLY A 416 -45.26 7.94 -12.82
N PHE A 417 -44.41 7.05 -12.31
CA PHE A 417 -44.06 6.98 -10.89
C PHE A 417 -43.27 8.24 -10.48
N MET A 418 -42.21 8.63 -11.20
CA MET A 418 -41.41 9.85 -10.92
C MET A 418 -41.46 10.86 -12.09
N THR A 419 -40.85 12.02 -11.91
CA THR A 419 -40.65 13.03 -12.96
C THR A 419 -39.40 12.74 -13.80
N ILE A 420 -39.31 13.30 -15.01
CA ILE A 420 -38.27 12.96 -16.00
C ILE A 420 -36.86 13.29 -15.48
N ASP A 421 -36.71 14.44 -14.82
CA ASP A 421 -35.49 14.86 -14.14
C ASP A 421 -35.02 13.86 -13.08
N PHE A 422 -35.95 13.26 -12.34
CA PHE A 422 -35.64 12.26 -11.31
C PHE A 422 -35.18 10.93 -11.92
N TRP A 423 -35.67 10.55 -13.10
CA TRP A 423 -35.15 9.39 -13.84
C TRP A 423 -33.74 9.63 -14.40
N ILE A 424 -33.45 10.85 -14.87
CA ILE A 424 -32.10 11.25 -15.30
C ILE A 424 -31.13 11.17 -14.12
N LEU A 425 -31.51 11.67 -12.94
CA LEU A 425 -30.71 11.56 -11.71
C LEU A 425 -30.46 10.09 -11.30
N THR A 426 -31.46 9.22 -11.40
CA THR A 426 -31.28 7.78 -11.11
C THR A 426 -30.28 7.12 -12.06
N ILE A 427 -30.31 7.43 -13.37
CA ILE A 427 -29.33 6.93 -14.34
C ILE A 427 -27.94 7.53 -14.08
N PHE A 428 -27.84 8.81 -13.74
CA PHE A 428 -26.58 9.44 -13.36
C PHE A 428 -25.94 8.76 -12.14
N GLY A 429 -26.74 8.37 -11.13
CA GLY A 429 -26.28 7.56 -10.01
C GLY A 429 -25.77 6.18 -10.42
N CYS A 430 -26.43 5.52 -11.37
CA CYS A 430 -25.96 4.25 -11.94
C CYS A 430 -24.61 4.41 -12.67
N ILE A 431 -24.40 5.51 -13.39
CA ILE A 431 -23.14 5.84 -14.06
C ILE A 431 -22.03 6.19 -13.04
N LEU A 432 -22.34 6.94 -11.98
CA LEU A 432 -21.37 7.33 -10.93
C LEU A 432 -20.69 6.13 -10.26
N TYR A 433 -21.39 5.00 -10.08
CA TYR A 433 -20.78 3.77 -9.58
C TYR A 433 -19.57 3.31 -10.42
N LEU A 434 -19.60 3.50 -11.74
CA LEU A 434 -18.49 3.13 -12.64
C LEU A 434 -17.26 4.04 -12.42
N GLY A 435 -17.43 5.22 -11.80
CA GLY A 435 -16.36 6.06 -11.27
C GLY A 435 -15.36 5.32 -10.38
N PHE A 436 -15.81 4.29 -9.66
CA PHE A 436 -14.95 3.42 -8.85
C PHE A 436 -13.94 2.61 -9.70
N VAL A 437 -14.38 2.12 -10.87
CA VAL A 437 -13.53 1.35 -11.80
C VAL A 437 -12.48 2.27 -12.42
N PHE A 438 -12.88 3.48 -12.86
CA PHE A 438 -11.95 4.48 -13.38
C PHE A 438 -10.91 4.91 -12.33
N ALA A 439 -11.32 5.06 -11.06
CA ALA A 439 -10.41 5.32 -9.94
C ALA A 439 -9.55 4.10 -9.54
N GLY A 440 -9.70 2.95 -10.20
CA GLY A 440 -8.87 1.76 -10.05
C GLY A 440 -7.68 1.65 -11.00
N TYR A 441 -7.60 2.47 -12.05
CA TYR A 441 -6.51 2.40 -13.04
C TYR A 441 -5.24 3.13 -12.58
N GLY A 442 -4.08 2.54 -12.90
CA GLY A 442 -2.75 3.00 -12.50
C GLY A 442 -2.57 3.07 -10.98
N ASP A 443 -1.45 3.64 -10.53
CA ASP A 443 -1.08 3.65 -9.12
C ASP A 443 -2.18 4.20 -8.20
N ALA A 444 -2.46 3.48 -7.12
CA ALA A 444 -3.32 3.99 -6.06
C ALA A 444 -2.69 5.28 -5.49
N THR A 445 -3.50 6.33 -5.40
CA THR A 445 -3.14 7.60 -4.75
C THR A 445 -4.19 7.95 -3.72
N LYS A 446 -3.87 8.83 -2.77
CA LYS A 446 -4.83 9.29 -1.74
C LYS A 446 -6.11 9.82 -2.38
N PHE A 447 -5.98 10.59 -3.47
CA PHE A 447 -7.11 11.09 -4.26
C PHE A 447 -7.95 9.97 -4.86
N LYS A 448 -7.34 8.95 -5.49
CA LYS A 448 -8.08 7.80 -6.03
C LYS A 448 -8.77 6.98 -4.94
N CYS A 449 -8.15 6.80 -3.78
CA CYS A 449 -8.75 6.11 -2.63
C CYS A 449 -10.02 6.83 -2.14
N HIS A 450 -9.98 8.15 -1.99
CA HIS A 450 -11.19 8.94 -1.68
C HIS A 450 -12.19 8.91 -2.86
N GLY A 451 -11.74 9.03 -4.11
CA GLY A 451 -12.58 8.99 -5.30
C GLY A 451 -13.40 7.70 -5.44
N LYS A 452 -12.80 6.54 -5.13
CA LYS A 452 -13.50 5.25 -5.04
C LYS A 452 -14.67 5.30 -4.05
N MET A 453 -14.47 5.85 -2.86
CA MET A 453 -15.51 5.98 -1.83
C MET A 453 -16.61 6.95 -2.26
N ILE A 454 -16.23 8.13 -2.75
CA ILE A 454 -17.16 9.19 -3.23
C ILE A 454 -18.06 8.65 -4.35
N ALA A 455 -17.50 7.93 -5.32
CA ALA A 455 -18.23 7.30 -6.42
C ALA A 455 -19.31 6.32 -5.92
N GLN A 456 -18.98 5.50 -4.91
CA GLN A 456 -19.95 4.58 -4.29
C GLN A 456 -21.03 5.32 -3.47
N THR A 457 -20.65 6.29 -2.62
CA THR A 457 -21.61 6.99 -1.76
C THR A 457 -22.59 7.84 -2.56
N LEU A 458 -22.10 8.57 -3.57
CA LEU A 458 -22.94 9.39 -4.44
C LEU A 458 -23.73 8.53 -5.44
N GLY A 459 -23.16 7.46 -5.99
CA GLY A 459 -23.88 6.53 -6.87
C GLY A 459 -25.13 5.94 -6.19
N PHE A 460 -25.00 5.55 -4.92
CA PHE A 460 -26.11 5.12 -4.07
C PHE A 460 -27.16 6.23 -3.90
N THR A 461 -26.73 7.44 -3.56
CA THR A 461 -27.64 8.57 -3.30
C THR A 461 -28.41 8.98 -4.56
N PHE A 462 -27.72 9.18 -5.68
CA PHE A 462 -28.36 9.59 -6.93
C PHE A 462 -29.28 8.50 -7.50
N SER A 463 -28.96 7.21 -7.34
CA SER A 463 -29.84 6.12 -7.79
C SER A 463 -31.12 6.02 -6.95
N LEU A 464 -31.02 6.04 -5.62
CA LEU A 464 -32.14 5.73 -4.71
C LEU A 464 -32.92 6.94 -4.18
N ALA A 465 -32.28 8.08 -3.91
CA ALA A 465 -32.94 9.23 -3.29
C ALA A 465 -34.14 9.80 -4.10
N PRO A 466 -34.14 9.79 -5.46
CA PRO A 466 -35.33 10.14 -6.24
C PRO A 466 -36.53 9.25 -5.92
N SER A 467 -36.31 7.93 -5.80
CA SER A 467 -37.36 6.97 -5.45
C SER A 467 -37.82 7.13 -3.99
N PHE A 468 -36.90 7.47 -3.08
CA PHE A 468 -37.23 7.74 -1.68
C PHE A 468 -38.10 9.00 -1.52
N HIS A 469 -37.76 10.10 -2.19
CA HIS A 469 -38.60 11.32 -2.26
C HIS A 469 -40.03 10.98 -2.65
N ARG A 470 -40.18 10.13 -3.67
CA ARG A 470 -41.50 9.79 -4.21
C ARG A 470 -42.36 9.02 -3.21
N LEU A 471 -41.81 8.03 -2.51
CA LEU A 471 -42.59 7.32 -1.50
C LEU A 471 -42.91 8.20 -0.28
N VAL A 472 -42.00 9.09 0.13
CA VAL A 472 -42.29 10.10 1.18
C VAL A 472 -43.43 11.05 0.76
N CYS A 473 -43.54 11.41 -0.53
CA CYS A 473 -44.63 12.24 -1.05
C CYS A 473 -45.96 11.50 -1.25
N ASN A 474 -45.93 10.18 -1.40
CA ASN A 474 -47.12 9.32 -1.48
C ASN A 474 -47.65 8.91 -0.09
N PHE A 475 -46.91 9.19 0.98
CA PHE A 475 -47.18 8.71 2.34
C PHE A 475 -48.63 8.97 2.80
N PRO A 476 -49.29 8.00 3.47
CA PRO A 476 -50.75 8.05 3.72
C PRO A 476 -51.23 9.29 4.47
N ARG A 477 -50.41 9.78 5.42
CA ARG A 477 -50.70 10.96 6.24
C ARG A 477 -50.02 12.18 5.63
N LYS A 478 -50.82 13.10 5.07
CA LYS A 478 -50.34 14.45 4.79
C LYS A 478 -50.03 15.16 6.11
N THR A 479 -48.76 15.49 6.29
CA THR A 479 -48.24 16.31 7.39
C THR A 479 -47.60 17.57 6.80
N HIS A 480 -47.26 18.55 7.65
CA HIS A 480 -46.49 19.71 7.20
C HIS A 480 -45.18 19.28 6.50
N PHE A 481 -44.52 18.26 7.03
CA PHE A 481 -43.29 17.67 6.48
C PHE A 481 -43.49 17.05 5.09
N THR A 482 -44.49 16.17 4.89
CA THR A 482 -44.71 15.56 3.56
C THR A 482 -45.26 16.55 2.54
N GLY A 483 -45.98 17.58 2.97
CA GLY A 483 -46.34 18.73 2.13
C GLY A 483 -45.12 19.53 1.67
N TRP A 484 -44.23 19.89 2.62
CA TRP A 484 -43.00 20.63 2.34
C TRP A 484 -42.05 19.87 1.40
N ILE A 485 -41.85 18.56 1.60
CA ILE A 485 -41.00 17.73 0.73
C ILE A 485 -41.56 17.67 -0.72
N ASN A 486 -42.88 17.59 -0.88
CA ASN A 486 -43.51 17.59 -2.20
C ASN A 486 -43.35 18.94 -2.94
N GLN A 487 -43.25 20.05 -2.22
CA GLN A 487 -42.94 21.37 -2.79
C GLN A 487 -41.43 21.53 -3.06
N ASN A 488 -40.58 21.07 -2.14
CA ASN A 488 -39.13 21.36 -2.11
C ASN A 488 -38.28 20.18 -2.63
N ARG A 489 -38.71 19.55 -3.73
CA ARG A 489 -38.16 18.27 -4.22
C ARG A 489 -36.64 18.24 -4.42
N TYR A 490 -36.04 19.34 -4.87
CA TYR A 490 -34.59 19.42 -5.09
C TYR A 490 -33.81 19.59 -3.79
N ILE A 491 -34.36 20.32 -2.81
CA ILE A 491 -33.74 20.51 -1.49
C ILE A 491 -33.67 19.17 -0.74
N PHE A 492 -34.69 18.31 -0.91
CA PHE A 492 -34.66 16.94 -0.37
C PHE A 492 -33.53 16.08 -0.96
N ILE A 493 -33.32 16.11 -2.29
CA ILE A 493 -32.19 15.40 -2.91
C ILE A 493 -30.85 16.02 -2.47
N LEU A 494 -30.78 17.34 -2.42
CA LEU A 494 -29.60 18.09 -1.96
C LEU A 494 -29.22 17.74 -0.53
N SER A 495 -30.16 17.52 0.40
CA SER A 495 -29.82 17.12 1.77
C SER A 495 -29.12 15.76 1.87
N PHE A 496 -29.40 14.82 0.97
CA PHE A 496 -28.63 13.56 0.90
C PHE A 496 -27.24 13.77 0.29
N ILE A 497 -27.11 14.65 -0.71
CA ILE A 497 -25.80 14.98 -1.31
C ILE A 497 -24.91 15.70 -0.30
N VAL A 498 -25.45 16.67 0.46
CA VAL A 498 -24.73 17.38 1.53
C VAL A 498 -24.32 16.42 2.63
N LEU A 499 -25.18 15.48 3.03
CA LEU A 499 -24.82 14.42 3.98
C LEU A 499 -23.63 13.59 3.48
N ASP A 500 -23.63 13.18 2.21
CA ASP A 500 -22.50 12.43 1.62
C ASP A 500 -21.22 13.26 1.52
N VAL A 501 -21.31 14.56 1.22
CA VAL A 501 -20.14 15.46 1.20
C VAL A 501 -19.54 15.55 2.61
N LEU A 502 -20.35 15.87 3.63
CA LEU A 502 -19.90 15.96 5.02
C LEU A 502 -19.28 14.64 5.53
N LEU A 503 -19.86 13.49 5.15
CA LEU A 503 -19.33 12.17 5.48
C LEU A 503 -17.98 11.89 4.79
N ASN A 504 -17.81 12.31 3.53
CA ASN A 504 -16.53 12.14 2.81
C ASN A 504 -15.47 13.15 3.27
N GLU A 505 -15.83 14.39 3.64
CA GLU A 505 -14.95 15.36 4.30
C GLU A 505 -14.43 14.82 5.64
N LEU A 506 -15.31 14.21 6.44
CA LEU A 506 -14.93 13.51 7.67
C LEU A 506 -13.86 12.45 7.39
N LEU A 507 -13.93 11.73 6.26
CA LEU A 507 -12.88 10.80 5.82
C LEU A 507 -11.61 11.50 5.35
N PHE A 508 -11.67 12.61 4.60
CA PHE A 508 -10.48 13.38 4.18
C PHE A 508 -9.62 13.84 5.36
N LEU A 509 -10.26 14.24 6.47
CA LEU A 509 -9.59 14.57 7.74
C LEU A 509 -8.87 13.37 8.40
N SER A 510 -9.13 12.14 7.95
CA SER A 510 -8.43 10.91 8.34
C SER A 510 -7.78 10.25 7.13
N SER A 511 -6.71 10.89 6.64
CA SER A 511 -5.96 10.52 5.43
C SER A 511 -5.87 9.00 5.19
N TYR A 512 -6.39 8.52 4.05
CA TYR A 512 -5.91 7.28 3.47
C TYR A 512 -4.39 7.39 3.25
N ASN A 513 -3.68 6.31 3.52
CA ASN A 513 -2.34 6.09 3.00
C ASN A 513 -2.39 5.00 1.94
N THR A 514 -1.46 5.09 0.99
CA THR A 514 -1.16 4.04 0.02
C THR A 514 -0.10 3.16 0.63
N LYS A 515 -0.43 1.93 1.03
CA LYS A 515 0.57 0.94 1.46
C LYS A 515 0.98 0.12 0.25
N VAL A 516 2.28 -0.11 0.06
CA VAL A 516 2.78 -1.17 -0.82
C VAL A 516 2.43 -2.49 -0.16
N LYS A 517 1.59 -3.31 -0.81
CA LYS A 517 1.55 -4.73 -0.48
C LYS A 517 2.77 -5.37 -1.13
N ILE A 518 3.61 -5.93 -0.27
CA ILE A 518 4.73 -6.79 -0.63
C ILE A 518 4.20 -8.22 -0.75
N ILE A 519 4.68 -8.98 -1.73
CA ILE A 519 4.35 -10.37 -2.04
C ILE A 519 5.68 -11.11 -2.25
N ASP A 520 5.83 -12.28 -1.64
CA ASP A 520 7.02 -13.12 -1.80
C ASP A 520 7.01 -13.82 -3.16
N ASP A 521 8.15 -13.81 -3.86
CA ASP A 521 8.31 -14.26 -5.25
C ASP A 521 7.23 -13.70 -6.24
N GLY A 522 6.67 -12.51 -5.97
CA GLY A 522 5.52 -11.95 -6.70
C GLY A 522 5.54 -10.43 -6.94
N LYS A 523 4.42 -9.91 -7.47
CA LYS A 523 4.34 -8.54 -8.03
C LYS A 523 3.70 -7.53 -7.09
N ASN A 524 4.56 -6.80 -6.38
CA ASN A 524 4.21 -5.79 -5.38
C ASN A 524 3.30 -4.68 -5.93
N TYR A 525 2.31 -4.24 -5.16
CA TYR A 525 1.31 -3.26 -5.64
C TYR A 525 0.72 -2.37 -4.53
N LYS A 526 0.26 -1.16 -4.89
CA LYS A 526 -0.24 -0.17 -3.92
C LYS A 526 -1.73 -0.37 -3.60
N ILE A 527 -2.05 -0.58 -2.32
CA ILE A 527 -3.42 -0.67 -1.78
C ILE A 527 -3.81 0.57 -0.96
N CYS A 528 -5.12 0.86 -0.90
CA CYS A 528 -5.68 1.92 -0.06
C CYS A 528 -5.87 1.42 1.39
N GLN A 529 -5.13 1.98 2.35
CA GLN A 529 -5.23 1.63 3.77
C GLN A 529 -5.60 2.83 4.64
N HIS A 530 -6.43 2.62 5.67
CA HIS A 530 -6.72 3.62 6.69
C HIS A 530 -5.56 3.74 7.68
N ARG A 531 -5.12 4.97 7.97
CA ARG A 531 -3.94 5.28 8.80
C ARG A 531 -4.10 4.94 10.29
N SER A 532 -5.32 4.69 10.79
CA SER A 532 -5.59 4.42 12.20
C SER A 532 -6.96 3.79 12.40
N THR A 533 -7.21 3.23 13.59
CA THR A 533 -8.52 2.72 14.03
C THR A 533 -9.66 3.73 13.84
N ILE A 534 -9.37 5.03 14.05
CA ILE A 534 -10.32 6.13 13.81
C ILE A 534 -10.75 6.19 12.33
N GLY A 535 -9.85 5.91 11.39
CA GLY A 535 -10.18 5.82 9.96
C GLY A 535 -11.14 4.67 9.65
N TYR A 536 -10.91 3.48 10.24
CA TYR A 536 -11.81 2.33 10.12
C TYR A 536 -13.18 2.60 10.74
N VAL A 537 -13.23 3.24 11.92
CA VAL A 537 -14.50 3.66 12.57
C VAL A 537 -15.28 4.65 11.69
N LYS A 538 -14.61 5.65 11.11
CA LYS A 538 -15.24 6.60 10.17
C LYS A 538 -15.76 5.92 8.91
N PHE A 539 -15.00 4.98 8.34
CA PHE A 539 -15.42 4.19 7.18
C PHE A 539 -16.68 3.37 7.51
N ALA A 540 -16.67 2.60 8.61
CA ALA A 540 -17.81 1.83 9.08
C ALA A 540 -19.04 2.70 9.38
N PHE A 541 -18.85 3.89 9.93
CA PHE A 541 -19.93 4.85 10.18
C PHE A 541 -20.68 5.27 8.91
N ILE A 542 -19.99 5.43 7.77
CA ILE A 542 -20.65 5.75 6.50
C ILE A 542 -21.55 4.60 6.02
N TYR A 543 -21.05 3.36 6.07
CA TYR A 543 -21.88 2.18 5.74
C TYR A 543 -23.06 2.02 6.71
N LEU A 544 -22.87 2.32 8.00
CA LEU A 544 -23.95 2.35 8.98
C LEU A 544 -25.03 3.39 8.63
N VAL A 545 -24.65 4.61 8.25
CA VAL A 545 -25.61 5.65 7.80
C VAL A 545 -26.35 5.20 6.54
N LYS A 546 -25.66 4.62 5.54
CA LYS A 546 -26.31 4.07 4.33
C LYS A 546 -27.27 2.90 4.67
N PHE A 547 -26.90 2.03 5.60
CA PHE A 547 -27.75 0.93 6.08
C PHE A 547 -29.01 1.45 6.80
N ILE A 548 -28.88 2.48 7.65
CA ILE A 548 -30.03 3.13 8.30
C ILE A 548 -30.97 3.74 7.25
N ILE A 549 -30.44 4.35 6.17
CA ILE A 549 -31.25 4.86 5.05
C ILE A 549 -32.01 3.70 4.35
N ILE A 550 -31.38 2.54 4.14
CA ILE A 550 -32.05 1.34 3.60
C ILE A 550 -33.19 0.86 4.50
N LEU A 551 -32.99 0.82 5.83
CA LEU A 551 -34.02 0.43 6.79
C LEU A 551 -35.22 1.39 6.77
N ILE A 552 -34.97 2.71 6.78
CA ILE A 552 -36.03 3.73 6.69
C ILE A 552 -36.79 3.61 5.37
N PHE A 553 -36.09 3.40 4.25
CA PHE A 553 -36.71 3.26 2.93
C PHE A 553 -37.58 1.99 2.87
N SER A 554 -37.08 0.86 3.41
CA SER A 554 -37.81 -0.41 3.53
C SER A 554 -39.09 -0.27 4.38
N PHE A 555 -39.04 0.52 5.46
CA PHE A 555 -40.22 0.79 6.30
C PHE A 555 -41.30 1.61 5.57
N ILE A 556 -40.94 2.64 4.79
CA ILE A 556 -41.93 3.39 3.99
C ILE A 556 -42.51 2.51 2.88
N ILE A 557 -41.67 1.68 2.24
CA ILE A 557 -42.09 0.68 1.26
C ILE A 557 -43.13 -0.30 1.84
N TYR A 558 -42.92 -0.80 3.06
CA TYR A 558 -43.89 -1.66 3.75
C TYR A 558 -45.25 -0.98 3.95
N LEU A 559 -45.26 0.31 4.30
CA LEU A 559 -46.50 1.09 4.49
C LEU A 559 -47.24 1.39 3.17
N GLU A 560 -46.56 1.41 2.02
CA GLU A 560 -47.19 1.51 0.70
C GLU A 560 -47.58 0.14 0.06
N TRP A 561 -47.17 -0.99 0.64
CA TRP A 561 -47.21 -2.31 0.00
C TRP A 561 -48.55 -2.71 -0.65
N ASN A 562 -49.68 -2.33 -0.03
CA ASN A 562 -51.03 -2.67 -0.51
C ASN A 562 -51.64 -1.62 -1.48
N LEU A 563 -50.93 -0.55 -1.83
CA LEU A 563 -51.48 0.51 -2.67
C LEU A 563 -51.50 0.12 -4.15
N ARG A 564 -52.69 -0.20 -4.68
CA ARG A 564 -52.92 -0.46 -6.13
C ARG A 564 -52.30 0.60 -7.06
N ARG A 565 -52.13 1.85 -6.59
CA ARG A 565 -51.52 2.93 -7.38
C ARG A 565 -50.02 2.76 -7.62
N SER A 566 -49.26 2.23 -6.66
CA SER A 566 -47.79 2.13 -6.67
C SER A 566 -47.27 0.69 -6.55
N TYR A 567 -48.15 -0.31 -6.38
CA TYR A 567 -47.86 -1.75 -6.22
C TYR A 567 -46.76 -2.34 -7.12
N ARG A 568 -46.75 -2.03 -8.43
CA ARG A 568 -45.69 -2.51 -9.35
C ARG A 568 -44.34 -1.86 -9.04
N ASP A 569 -44.32 -0.56 -8.74
CA ASP A 569 -43.12 0.20 -8.43
C ASP A 569 -42.51 -0.23 -7.09
N VAL A 570 -43.33 -0.34 -6.05
CA VAL A 570 -42.93 -0.71 -4.68
C VAL A 570 -42.28 -2.11 -4.63
N ARG A 571 -42.83 -3.09 -5.37
CA ARG A 571 -42.24 -4.43 -5.47
C ARG A 571 -40.86 -4.43 -6.11
N VAL A 572 -40.68 -3.65 -7.19
CA VAL A 572 -39.39 -3.50 -7.86
C VAL A 572 -38.36 -2.80 -6.95
N LEU A 573 -38.80 -1.86 -6.11
CA LEU A 573 -37.94 -1.21 -5.12
C LEU A 573 -37.51 -2.15 -3.99
N ILE A 574 -38.34 -3.09 -3.50
CA ILE A 574 -37.87 -4.14 -2.57
C ILE A 574 -36.78 -4.99 -3.21
N ILE A 575 -37.01 -5.51 -4.41
CA ILE A 575 -36.04 -6.37 -5.11
C ILE A 575 -34.71 -5.62 -5.27
N ASN A 576 -34.78 -4.34 -5.64
CA ASN A 576 -33.61 -3.49 -5.77
C ASN A 576 -32.87 -3.27 -4.43
N LEU A 577 -33.58 -3.04 -3.31
CA LEU A 577 -32.92 -2.90 -2.00
C LEU A 577 -32.27 -4.19 -1.53
N ILE A 578 -32.93 -5.34 -1.68
CA ILE A 578 -32.37 -6.65 -1.32
C ILE A 578 -31.10 -6.93 -2.14
N MET A 579 -31.14 -6.68 -3.46
CA MET A 579 -29.97 -6.86 -4.33
C MET A 579 -28.82 -5.90 -3.96
N ASN A 580 -29.09 -4.64 -3.61
CA ASN A 580 -28.05 -3.73 -3.13
C ASN A 580 -27.42 -4.25 -1.82
N VAL A 581 -28.23 -4.62 -0.81
CA VAL A 581 -27.70 -5.16 0.45
C VAL A 581 -26.82 -6.39 0.22
N MET A 582 -27.27 -7.34 -0.61
CA MET A 582 -26.48 -8.52 -0.96
C MET A 582 -25.15 -8.16 -1.63
N LEU A 583 -25.17 -7.27 -2.63
CA LEU A 583 -23.97 -6.88 -3.38
C LEU A 583 -23.00 -6.03 -2.55
N TYR A 584 -23.49 -5.19 -1.64
CA TYR A 584 -22.62 -4.48 -0.68
C TYR A 584 -21.98 -5.43 0.33
N THR A 585 -22.67 -6.49 0.77
CA THR A 585 -22.06 -7.54 1.62
C THR A 585 -20.96 -8.30 0.87
N ILE A 586 -21.19 -8.65 -0.41
CA ILE A 586 -20.17 -9.27 -1.28
C ILE A 586 -18.99 -8.30 -1.49
N LEU A 587 -19.24 -7.01 -1.71
CA LEU A 587 -18.20 -5.99 -1.84
C LEU A 587 -17.36 -5.84 -0.57
N ALA A 588 -18.00 -5.89 0.61
CA ALA A 588 -17.30 -5.88 1.89
C ALA A 588 -16.41 -7.12 2.06
N ALA A 589 -16.91 -8.32 1.73
CA ALA A 589 -16.12 -9.55 1.76
C ALA A 589 -14.92 -9.48 0.80
N VAL A 590 -15.12 -9.02 -0.44
CA VAL A 590 -14.04 -8.80 -1.43
C VAL A 590 -12.99 -7.80 -0.95
N ASN A 591 -13.35 -6.80 -0.14
CA ASN A 591 -12.38 -5.85 0.44
C ASN A 591 -11.67 -6.37 1.71
N ILE A 592 -12.05 -7.55 2.22
CA ILE A 592 -11.38 -8.23 3.35
C ILE A 592 -10.39 -9.31 2.85
N VAL A 593 -10.62 -9.88 1.66
CA VAL A 593 -9.73 -10.90 1.06
C VAL A 593 -8.34 -10.31 0.77
N ASN A 594 -7.31 -11.02 1.24
CA ASN A 594 -5.92 -10.74 0.89
C ASN A 594 -5.60 -11.33 -0.49
N TYR A 595 -5.22 -10.50 -1.46
CA TYR A 595 -4.92 -10.93 -2.84
C TYR A 595 -3.44 -10.83 -3.14
N ASP A 596 -2.83 -11.90 -3.62
CA ASP A 596 -1.41 -11.92 -4.03
C ASP A 596 -1.21 -11.57 -5.52
N ASP A 597 -2.28 -11.12 -6.18
CA ASP A 597 -2.26 -10.55 -7.53
C ASP A 597 -3.10 -9.26 -7.58
N TYR A 598 -2.46 -8.17 -8.04
CA TYR A 598 -3.07 -6.85 -8.23
C TYR A 598 -4.18 -6.86 -9.29
N ILE A 599 -4.09 -7.75 -10.28
CA ILE A 599 -5.10 -7.94 -11.33
C ILE A 599 -6.35 -8.55 -10.72
N LEU A 600 -6.23 -9.64 -9.94
CA LEU A 600 -7.36 -10.25 -9.24
C LEU A 600 -8.03 -9.25 -8.30
N HIS A 601 -7.25 -8.51 -7.50
CA HIS A 601 -7.77 -7.47 -6.60
C HIS A 601 -8.58 -6.40 -7.35
N PHE A 602 -8.12 -5.94 -8.52
CA PHE A 602 -8.85 -5.00 -9.37
C PHE A 602 -10.10 -5.63 -9.99
N VAL A 603 -10.00 -6.86 -10.51
CA VAL A 603 -11.07 -7.56 -11.23
C VAL A 603 -12.26 -7.86 -10.31
N PHE A 604 -12.04 -8.48 -9.14
CA PHE A 604 -13.14 -8.81 -8.22
C PHE A 604 -13.87 -7.55 -7.74
N ASN A 605 -13.15 -6.51 -7.35
CA ASN A 605 -13.74 -5.23 -6.94
C ASN A 605 -14.52 -4.56 -8.08
N SER A 606 -13.97 -4.55 -9.29
CA SER A 606 -14.63 -3.93 -10.45
C SER A 606 -15.89 -4.68 -10.87
N ILE A 607 -15.85 -6.01 -10.92
CA ILE A 607 -17.03 -6.85 -11.23
C ILE A 607 -18.17 -6.52 -10.26
N VAL A 608 -17.94 -6.55 -8.95
CA VAL A 608 -19.02 -6.32 -7.97
C VAL A 608 -19.63 -4.92 -8.11
N VAL A 609 -18.83 -3.87 -8.30
CA VAL A 609 -19.37 -2.50 -8.45
C VAL A 609 -20.06 -2.28 -9.80
N MET A 610 -19.56 -2.88 -10.88
CA MET A 610 -20.26 -2.89 -12.18
C MET A 610 -21.60 -3.65 -12.08
N THR A 611 -21.63 -4.75 -11.33
CA THR A 611 -22.86 -5.50 -11.05
C THR A 611 -23.86 -4.66 -10.25
N ILE A 612 -23.43 -3.88 -9.25
CA ILE A 612 -24.28 -2.89 -8.55
C ILE A 612 -24.85 -1.85 -9.52
N SER A 613 -24.02 -1.27 -10.39
CA SER A 613 -24.45 -0.30 -11.42
C SER A 613 -25.51 -0.89 -12.36
N ILE A 614 -25.26 -2.09 -12.89
CA ILE A 614 -26.14 -2.78 -13.85
C ILE A 614 -27.47 -3.18 -13.20
N PHE A 615 -27.47 -3.79 -12.01
CA PHE A 615 -28.73 -4.16 -11.34
C PHE A 615 -29.56 -2.93 -10.93
N ASN A 616 -28.93 -1.84 -10.51
CA ASN A 616 -29.66 -0.59 -10.24
C ASN A 616 -30.30 -0.04 -11.51
N TYR A 617 -29.56 0.04 -12.62
CA TYR A 617 -30.09 0.48 -13.91
C TYR A 617 -31.22 -0.43 -14.43
N ILE A 618 -31.06 -1.76 -14.37
CA ILE A 618 -32.08 -2.71 -14.85
C ILE A 618 -33.37 -2.60 -14.05
N LEU A 619 -33.28 -2.67 -12.72
CA LEU A 619 -34.43 -2.70 -11.83
C LEU A 619 -35.14 -1.34 -11.77
N LEU A 620 -34.39 -0.25 -11.61
CA LEU A 620 -34.98 1.08 -11.49
C LEU A 620 -35.49 1.60 -12.85
N TYR A 621 -34.77 1.34 -13.95
CA TYR A 621 -35.08 1.95 -15.25
C TYR A 621 -35.52 0.97 -16.34
N VAL A 622 -34.71 -0.04 -16.69
CA VAL A 622 -34.97 -0.89 -17.89
C VAL A 622 -36.30 -1.65 -17.82
N ILE A 623 -36.68 -2.15 -16.64
CA ILE A 623 -38.00 -2.80 -16.44
C ILE A 623 -39.15 -1.88 -16.89
N ARG A 624 -39.04 -0.56 -16.72
CA ARG A 624 -40.08 0.40 -17.11
C ARG A 624 -40.12 0.63 -18.62
N ILE A 625 -39.00 0.50 -19.33
CA ILE A 625 -39.00 0.49 -20.80
C ILE A 625 -39.92 -0.62 -21.33
N THR A 626 -39.89 -1.82 -20.73
CA THR A 626 -40.78 -2.93 -21.14
C THR A 626 -42.28 -2.59 -21.00
N TRP A 627 -42.64 -1.74 -20.03
CA TRP A 627 -44.03 -1.33 -19.80
C TRP A 627 -44.57 -0.36 -20.88
N LEU A 628 -43.71 0.25 -21.69
CA LEU A 628 -44.12 1.04 -22.87
C LEU A 628 -44.78 0.16 -23.95
N PHE A 629 -44.41 -1.12 -24.02
CA PHE A 629 -44.81 -2.05 -25.06
C PHE A 629 -45.99 -2.95 -24.65
N GLN A 630 -46.49 -2.81 -23.42
CA GLN A 630 -47.74 -3.47 -22.99
C GLN A 630 -48.98 -2.87 -23.70
N ASP A 631 -50.02 -3.69 -23.86
CA ASP A 631 -51.12 -3.42 -24.80
C ASP A 631 -52.19 -2.44 -24.27
N LYS A 632 -52.88 -1.76 -25.19
CA LYS A 632 -53.83 -0.66 -24.95
C LYS A 632 -54.99 -1.05 -24.03
N LYS A 633 -55.42 -2.33 -23.98
CA LYS A 633 -56.50 -2.79 -23.10
C LYS A 633 -56.12 -2.67 -21.61
N ASP A 634 -54.93 -3.12 -21.23
CA ASP A 634 -54.46 -3.04 -19.84
C ASP A 634 -54.10 -1.61 -19.42
N MET A 635 -53.61 -0.78 -20.36
CA MET A 635 -53.38 0.65 -20.11
C MET A 635 -54.70 1.36 -19.72
N LYS A 636 -55.81 1.10 -20.43
CA LYS A 636 -57.12 1.69 -20.09
C LYS A 636 -57.66 1.21 -18.74
N ARG A 637 -57.51 -0.08 -18.40
CA ARG A 637 -57.97 -0.64 -17.11
C ARG A 637 -57.29 0.04 -15.92
N ASN A 638 -55.96 0.13 -15.94
CA ASN A 638 -55.17 0.81 -14.89
C ASN A 638 -55.47 2.33 -14.80
N THR A 639 -55.86 2.98 -15.89
CA THR A 639 -56.19 4.41 -15.90
C THR A 639 -57.60 4.68 -15.34
N SER A 640 -58.56 3.80 -15.63
CA SER A 640 -59.96 3.89 -15.16
C SER A 640 -60.10 3.71 -13.64
N GLU A 641 -59.34 2.79 -13.03
CA GLU A 641 -59.32 2.67 -11.55
C GLU A 641 -58.68 3.90 -10.89
N ARG A 642 -57.61 4.45 -11.48
CA ARG A 642 -56.94 5.66 -10.97
C ARG A 642 -57.82 6.92 -11.00
N SER A 643 -58.75 7.06 -11.95
CA SER A 643 -59.67 8.21 -12.01
C SER A 643 -60.90 8.05 -11.10
N LYS A 644 -61.57 6.89 -11.13
CA LYS A 644 -62.80 6.65 -10.34
C LYS A 644 -62.58 6.73 -8.83
N MET A 645 -61.39 6.37 -8.34
CA MET A 645 -61.04 6.48 -6.92
C MET A 645 -60.88 7.94 -6.47
N ALA A 646 -60.40 8.83 -7.34
CA ALA A 646 -60.16 10.24 -7.00
C ALA A 646 -61.48 11.00 -6.74
N SER A 647 -62.51 10.74 -7.54
CA SER A 647 -63.87 11.29 -7.35
C SER A 647 -64.62 10.71 -6.14
N TYR A 648 -64.21 9.56 -5.63
CA TYR A 648 -64.77 9.02 -4.38
C TYR A 648 -64.15 9.70 -3.15
N ILE A 649 -62.84 9.91 -3.16
CA ILE A 649 -62.11 10.56 -2.05
C ILE A 649 -62.47 12.06 -1.92
N SER A 650 -62.86 12.74 -3.01
CA SER A 650 -63.40 14.11 -2.93
C SER A 650 -64.78 14.18 -2.30
N ASN A 651 -65.58 13.12 -2.40
CA ASN A 651 -67.00 13.11 -2.01
C ASN A 651 -67.25 12.47 -0.64
N SER A 652 -66.27 11.73 -0.08
CA SER A 652 -66.37 11.13 1.26
C SER A 652 -66.03 12.11 2.39
N SER A 653 -66.63 13.30 2.40
CA SER A 653 -66.38 14.37 3.38
C SER A 653 -67.19 14.25 4.68
N ASN A 654 -67.61 13.04 5.06
CA ASN A 654 -68.30 12.79 6.32
C ASN A 654 -67.33 12.91 7.51
N LYS A 655 -67.53 13.96 8.32
CA LYS A 655 -66.83 14.19 9.59
C LYS A 655 -67.14 13.08 10.60
N ILE A 656 -66.21 12.14 10.77
CA ILE A 656 -66.15 11.23 11.92
C ILE A 656 -64.77 11.38 12.59
N GLN A 657 -64.70 11.31 13.92
CA GLN A 657 -63.51 11.61 14.71
C GLN A 657 -62.40 10.54 14.54
N ILE A 658 -61.59 10.69 13.48
CA ILE A 658 -60.39 9.87 13.25
C ILE A 658 -59.19 10.33 14.11
N SER A 659 -59.30 11.48 14.80
CA SER A 659 -58.25 12.08 15.60
C SER A 659 -57.84 11.26 16.84
N SER A 660 -58.79 10.58 17.50
CA SER A 660 -58.62 9.93 18.82
C SER A 660 -57.95 8.54 18.80
N LEU A 661 -57.93 7.85 17.67
CA LEU A 661 -57.32 6.51 17.53
C LEU A 661 -55.80 6.52 17.83
N SER A 662 -55.21 5.36 18.13
CA SER A 662 -53.75 5.23 18.18
C SER A 662 -53.10 5.28 16.78
N VAL A 663 -51.76 5.29 16.74
CA VAL A 663 -51.02 5.15 15.46
C VAL A 663 -51.20 3.73 14.88
N VAL A 664 -51.14 2.70 15.73
CA VAL A 664 -51.21 1.29 15.33
C VAL A 664 -52.57 0.93 14.74
N GLU A 665 -53.67 1.40 15.35
CA GLU A 665 -55.03 1.13 14.85
C GLU A 665 -55.28 1.82 13.50
N ARG A 666 -54.78 3.04 13.30
CA ARG A 666 -54.91 3.74 12.02
C ARG A 666 -54.09 3.07 10.89
N ILE A 667 -52.95 2.45 11.21
CA ILE A 667 -52.22 1.60 10.26
C ILE A 667 -53.03 0.35 9.92
N LYS A 668 -53.57 -0.37 10.92
CA LYS A 668 -54.44 -1.55 10.69
C LYS A 668 -55.66 -1.21 9.82
N LEU A 669 -56.33 -0.09 10.09
CA LEU A 669 -57.45 0.40 9.30
C LEU A 669 -57.03 0.74 7.85
N TYR A 670 -55.85 1.33 7.64
CA TYR A 670 -55.37 1.67 6.30
C TYR A 670 -55.06 0.44 5.42
N HIS A 671 -54.53 -0.63 6.00
CA HIS A 671 -54.35 -1.90 5.28
C HIS A 671 -55.70 -2.60 5.00
N ASN A 672 -56.68 -2.50 5.91
CA ASN A 672 -57.99 -3.17 5.76
C ASN A 672 -59.01 -2.41 4.89
N SER A 673 -59.03 -1.07 4.89
CA SER A 673 -60.03 -0.30 4.13
C SER A 673 -59.90 -0.49 2.61
N ASN A 674 -58.72 -0.89 2.14
CA ASN A 674 -58.42 -1.08 0.72
C ASN A 674 -58.73 -2.49 0.17
N SER A 675 -59.11 -3.46 1.03
CA SER A 675 -59.48 -4.81 0.59
C SER A 675 -60.99 -4.98 0.33
N ILE A 676 -61.83 -4.19 0.98
CA ILE A 676 -63.30 -4.38 1.03
C ILE A 676 -64.01 -3.97 -0.29
N ILE A 677 -63.38 -3.12 -1.13
CA ILE A 677 -63.95 -2.61 -2.39
C ILE A 677 -63.80 -3.66 -3.52
N GLY A 678 -64.36 -4.85 -3.29
CA GLY A 678 -64.18 -6.04 -4.13
C GLY A 678 -65.23 -7.16 -3.95
N GLY A 679 -66.34 -6.90 -3.27
CA GLY A 679 -67.46 -7.84 -3.08
C GLY A 679 -68.77 -7.33 -3.66
N LYS A 680 -69.67 -8.23 -4.08
CA LYS A 680 -71.01 -7.88 -4.58
C LYS A 680 -71.94 -7.44 -3.44
N THR A 681 -72.88 -6.54 -3.76
CA THR A 681 -74.04 -6.21 -2.92
C THR A 681 -74.93 -7.43 -2.69
N VAL A 682 -75.36 -7.64 -1.44
CA VAL A 682 -76.50 -8.50 -1.07
C VAL A 682 -77.37 -7.71 -0.09
N ASN A 683 -78.67 -7.63 -0.37
CA ASN A 683 -79.64 -6.95 0.50
C ASN A 683 -80.06 -7.87 1.66
N GLY A 684 -80.22 -7.34 2.87
CA GLY A 684 -80.69 -8.15 4.00
C GLY A 684 -80.52 -7.54 5.39
N VAL A 685 -81.05 -6.34 5.64
CA VAL A 685 -81.17 -5.80 7.02
C VAL A 685 -82.56 -5.20 7.22
N SER A 686 -83.44 -5.95 7.87
CA SER A 686 -84.72 -5.45 8.40
C SER A 686 -85.15 -6.29 9.61
N ARG A 687 -85.38 -5.62 10.74
CA ARG A 687 -85.60 -6.18 12.10
C ARG A 687 -84.33 -6.88 12.68
N ALA A 688 -84.08 -6.90 13.99
CA ALA A 688 -84.84 -6.33 15.12
C ALA A 688 -83.92 -5.59 16.11
N ASN A 689 -84.50 -4.72 16.94
CA ASN A 689 -83.94 -4.20 18.19
C ASN A 689 -84.68 -4.85 19.37
N SER A 690 -84.09 -4.82 20.58
CA SER A 690 -84.49 -5.59 21.80
C SER A 690 -84.27 -7.12 21.66
N VAL A 691 -84.01 -7.91 22.72
CA VAL A 691 -84.32 -7.77 24.16
C VAL A 691 -83.14 -8.20 25.08
N ILE A 692 -82.70 -7.28 25.94
CA ILE A 692 -82.45 -7.36 27.41
C ILE A 692 -81.87 -8.66 28.09
N HIS A 693 -80.90 -8.42 28.99
CA HIS A 693 -80.38 -9.20 30.15
C HIS A 693 -79.39 -10.39 30.01
N ASN A 694 -78.37 -10.32 30.89
CA ASN A 694 -77.74 -11.32 31.80
C ASN A 694 -77.72 -12.82 31.39
N ASN A 695 -76.67 -13.63 31.63
CA ASN A 695 -75.64 -13.62 32.68
C ASN A 695 -74.34 -14.36 32.20
N PRO A 696 -73.27 -14.52 33.02
CA PRO A 696 -71.97 -15.04 32.54
C PRO A 696 -71.76 -16.58 32.67
N SER A 697 -70.62 -17.05 32.13
CA SER A 697 -69.80 -18.24 32.50
C SER A 697 -69.66 -19.41 31.48
N ILE A 698 -68.68 -20.28 31.77
CA ILE A 698 -68.33 -21.58 31.15
C ILE A 698 -67.47 -21.53 29.87
N LYS A 699 -66.72 -22.63 29.65
CA LYS A 699 -65.48 -22.77 28.86
C LYS A 699 -65.56 -23.99 27.92
N SER A 700 -64.82 -23.93 26.80
CA SER A 700 -64.19 -25.03 26.02
C SER A 700 -64.82 -26.44 25.99
N SER A 701 -65.14 -26.91 24.78
CA SER A 701 -65.37 -28.34 24.44
C SER A 701 -64.05 -29.10 24.12
N GLU A 702 -64.03 -30.40 24.39
CA GLU A 702 -62.90 -31.32 24.13
C GLU A 702 -63.07 -32.19 22.86
N ASN A 703 -62.01 -32.99 22.56
CA ASN A 703 -61.89 -34.21 21.73
C ASN A 703 -61.25 -34.04 20.32
N ASN A 704 -59.99 -34.43 20.02
CA ASN A 704 -59.20 -35.67 20.31
C ASN A 704 -59.77 -36.93 19.57
N PRO A 705 -59.02 -38.01 19.21
CA PRO A 705 -57.59 -38.33 19.47
C PRO A 705 -56.85 -39.19 18.36
N ILE A 706 -55.71 -39.85 18.72
CA ILE A 706 -55.11 -41.11 18.17
C ILE A 706 -54.38 -41.01 16.79
N LYS A 707 -53.22 -41.64 16.45
CA LYS A 707 -52.08 -42.45 17.02
C LYS A 707 -50.94 -42.45 15.94
N SER A 708 -49.74 -43.06 15.99
CA SER A 708 -48.69 -43.54 16.95
C SER A 708 -47.40 -43.74 16.07
N SER A 709 -46.20 -44.27 16.43
CA SER A 709 -45.58 -45.04 17.54
C SER A 709 -44.18 -44.42 17.85
N SER A 710 -43.18 -44.90 18.63
CA SER A 710 -42.67 -46.21 19.12
C SER A 710 -41.87 -47.02 18.05
N ASP A 711 -40.58 -47.40 18.24
CA ASP A 711 -39.61 -47.30 19.37
C ASP A 711 -38.17 -46.97 18.81
N SER A 712 -37.00 -46.99 19.49
CA SER A 712 -36.54 -47.54 20.78
C SER A 712 -35.27 -46.82 21.36
N ASN A 713 -34.54 -47.49 22.27
CA ASN A 713 -33.26 -47.18 22.95
C ASN A 713 -32.58 -48.54 23.32
N PRO A 714 -31.38 -48.68 23.96
CA PRO A 714 -30.43 -47.70 24.56
C PRO A 714 -29.03 -47.76 23.84
N GLU A 715 -27.84 -47.30 24.28
CA GLU A 715 -27.19 -47.16 25.61
C GLU A 715 -26.16 -45.98 25.73
N GLU A 716 -25.72 -45.81 26.98
CA GLU A 716 -24.53 -45.16 27.59
C GLU A 716 -23.25 -44.93 26.72
N SER A 717 -22.31 -44.01 27.04
CA SER A 717 -22.22 -42.98 28.10
C SER A 717 -21.17 -41.87 27.82
N VAL A 718 -21.50 -40.63 28.24
CA VAL A 718 -20.75 -39.70 29.13
C VAL A 718 -19.24 -39.36 28.90
N HIS A 719 -18.97 -38.05 28.76
CA HIS A 719 -17.70 -37.30 28.96
C HIS A 719 -16.50 -37.56 28.01
N ALA A 720 -15.52 -36.66 27.81
CA ALA A 720 -15.48 -35.18 27.87
C ALA A 720 -14.12 -34.65 27.32
N TYR A 721 -14.04 -33.33 27.09
CA TYR A 721 -12.84 -32.48 26.86
C TYR A 721 -12.06 -32.56 25.53
N SER A 722 -11.82 -31.35 24.99
CA SER A 722 -10.53 -30.82 24.49
C SER A 722 -9.72 -31.58 23.42
N PHE A 723 -9.34 -30.89 22.34
CA PHE A 723 -7.91 -30.55 22.11
C PHE A 723 -7.72 -29.40 21.09
N ALA A 724 -6.65 -28.62 21.35
CA ALA A 724 -5.89 -27.69 20.48
C ALA A 724 -6.65 -26.99 19.32
#